data_AF-A0A4U6UAS5-F1
#
_entry.id   AF-A0A4U6UAS5-F1
#
_cell.length_a   1.000
_cell.length_b   1.000
_cell.length_c   1.000
_cell.angle_alpha   90.00
_cell.angle_beta   90.00
_cell.angle_gamma   90.00
#
_symmetry.space_group_name_H-M   'P 1'
#
loop_
_entity.id
_entity.type
_entity.pdbx_description
1 polymer ?
#
loop_
_entity_poly.entity_id
_entity_poly.type
_entity_poly.pdbx_seq_one_letter_code
_entity_poly.pdbx_strand_id
1 'polypeptide(L)'
;MADAAELVRLLRLRAAPLPSPPQRSGPSSRPQRSGPSSRPQRLLRALPRRRPPLSLRCRALDASRPAAVEGERGEEDVFEDEEESYFSVTSSGLSQVDYLGQSTRGDLNVRRERLEALGGNGESTLHGPIEEIAWKEAGEAETLLHDLGIADPFSVRHSPRGIFCTRTLNLRSISVIGYDMDYTLIHYNVMAWEGRAYDYGMDNLKSMGFPVDDLKFDPDLVIRGLVIDKEKGNLVKADRFGYIKRAMHGTQMLSTSSVSEIYGRELVDLRKESRWEFLNTLFSVSEAVMFMQMVDKLDQGLVPAELGPLDYKGLYNAVSKALFRAHVEGQLKREIMAEPERFVEPDPELPLALLDQKEAGKKLLLITNSDYHYTNKMMNHAFNRFLPNDVGWRDLFEMVIVSARKPEFFQLSHPLYEVVTDDGLMRPCFKANSGGLYSGGSAQMVEKSLEIHGDEILYVGDHIYTDVSQSKVHLRWRTALICRELEDEFDALVQSYDQKEKLVTLIQQKEIVGDLFNQLRLAQQRRSNSRPAQTLAATCMDDHELTESMQKLLIVMQRLDEKIGPMLESDGELFNKRWGWLSRAGLWDKSHLTRQIEKYADIYTSRVSNFLHYTPFMYFQSQEQTLAHDGHSYARGENIKVQ
;
A
#
# COMPACT_ATOMS: atom_id res chain seq x y z
N MET A 1 33.91 -13.43 -34.80
CA MET A 1 33.54 -12.38 -33.82
C MET A 1 33.37 -11.09 -34.60
N ALA A 2 32.12 -10.70 -34.85
CA ALA A 2 31.72 -9.42 -35.41
C ALA A 2 30.75 -8.80 -34.40
N ASP A 3 30.98 -7.54 -34.09
CA ASP A 3 30.32 -6.79 -33.01
C ASP A 3 28.82 -6.60 -33.30
N ALA A 4 27.98 -6.89 -32.31
CA ALA A 4 26.52 -6.82 -32.40
C ALA A 4 26.00 -5.39 -32.70
N ALA A 5 26.85 -4.37 -32.49
CA ALA A 5 26.57 -2.98 -32.83
C ALA A 5 26.46 -2.73 -34.36
N GLU A 6 27.15 -3.51 -35.19
CA GLU A 6 27.18 -3.31 -36.66
C GLU A 6 25.85 -3.74 -37.31
N LEU A 7 25.18 -4.76 -36.74
CA LEU A 7 23.93 -5.33 -37.28
C LEU A 7 22.72 -4.43 -37.01
N VAL A 8 22.73 -3.69 -35.89
CA VAL A 8 21.72 -2.68 -35.54
C VAL A 8 21.84 -1.44 -36.45
N ARG A 9 23.05 -1.13 -36.91
CA ARG A 9 23.31 0.02 -37.80
C ARG A 9 22.78 -0.21 -39.22
N LEU A 10 22.83 -1.44 -39.72
CA LEU A 10 22.33 -1.81 -41.05
C LEU A 10 20.79 -1.80 -41.15
N LEU A 11 20.07 -1.96 -40.03
CA LEU A 11 18.60 -1.94 -40.00
C LEU A 11 17.98 -0.53 -39.95
N ARG A 12 18.78 0.53 -39.69
CA ARG A 12 18.30 1.92 -39.63
C ARG A 12 18.29 2.67 -40.97
N LEU A 13 18.81 2.08 -42.05
CA LEU A 13 18.92 2.74 -43.36
C LEU A 13 17.67 2.55 -44.25
N ARG A 14 16.50 3.02 -43.78
CA ARG A 14 15.31 3.27 -44.64
C ARG A 14 14.46 4.46 -44.15
N ALA A 15 15.10 5.56 -43.77
CA ALA A 15 14.45 6.86 -43.61
C ALA A 15 15.29 7.94 -44.33
N ALA A 16 14.61 8.80 -45.09
CA ALA A 16 15.23 9.84 -45.93
C ALA A 16 16.03 10.88 -45.12
N PRO A 17 17.06 11.51 -45.70
CA PRO A 17 17.88 12.50 -44.99
C PRO A 17 17.20 13.88 -44.92
N LEU A 18 17.26 14.52 -43.75
CA LEU A 18 16.95 15.94 -43.53
C LEU A 18 18.24 16.79 -43.60
N PRO A 19 18.14 18.10 -43.92
CA PRO A 19 19.26 18.90 -44.40
C PRO A 19 20.22 19.36 -43.29
N SER A 20 21.47 19.57 -43.70
CA SER A 20 22.61 19.99 -42.87
C SER A 20 22.45 21.41 -42.29
N PRO A 21 22.79 21.65 -41.01
CA PRO A 21 22.96 22.99 -40.47
C PRO A 21 24.32 23.61 -40.87
N PRO A 22 24.46 24.95 -40.85
CA PRO A 22 25.60 25.64 -41.45
C PRO A 22 26.90 25.46 -40.65
N GLN A 23 28.01 25.34 -41.37
CA GLN A 23 29.37 25.35 -40.83
C GLN A 23 29.71 26.70 -40.20
N ARG A 24 30.29 26.70 -39.00
CA ARG A 24 31.32 27.68 -38.61
C ARG A 24 32.49 27.00 -37.90
N SER A 25 33.66 27.31 -38.45
CA SER A 25 35.05 27.12 -38.04
C SER A 25 35.36 26.89 -36.56
N GLY A 26 36.30 25.96 -36.30
CA GLY A 26 37.00 25.79 -35.01
C GLY A 26 37.95 26.96 -34.66
N PRO A 27 38.90 26.83 -33.70
CA PRO A 27 39.76 25.65 -33.56
C PRO A 27 40.09 25.16 -32.12
N SER A 28 40.50 23.89 -32.07
CA SER A 28 41.56 23.27 -31.26
C SER A 28 41.82 23.71 -29.80
N SER A 29 41.77 22.76 -28.86
CA SER A 29 42.98 22.19 -28.22
C SER A 29 42.63 21.21 -27.09
N ARG A 30 43.26 20.03 -27.14
CA ARG A 30 43.49 19.09 -26.02
C ARG A 30 44.87 19.41 -25.43
N PRO A 31 45.17 19.12 -24.14
CA PRO A 31 45.68 17.79 -23.74
C PRO A 31 45.17 17.31 -22.36
N GLN A 32 44.84 16.03 -22.19
CA GLN A 32 45.61 14.92 -21.57
C GLN A 32 45.93 14.99 -20.06
N ARG A 33 45.34 14.01 -19.33
CA ARG A 33 45.86 13.09 -18.30
C ARG A 33 46.84 13.57 -17.22
N SER A 34 46.49 13.32 -15.95
CA SER A 34 47.26 12.50 -14.97
C SER A 34 46.53 12.44 -13.61
N GLY A 35 46.48 11.24 -12.98
CA GLY A 35 46.21 11.10 -11.53
C GLY A 35 47.51 11.17 -10.73
N PRO A 36 47.64 10.63 -9.50
CA PRO A 36 46.66 10.31 -8.45
C PRO A 36 47.05 10.91 -7.06
N SER A 37 46.32 10.52 -6.00
CA SER A 37 46.76 10.38 -4.59
C SER A 37 46.44 11.46 -3.53
N SER A 38 46.25 10.93 -2.30
CA SER A 38 46.35 11.51 -0.95
C SER A 38 45.06 11.98 -0.21
N ARG A 39 44.70 11.19 0.82
CA ARG A 39 44.02 11.64 2.06
C ARG A 39 45.02 12.47 2.91
N PRO A 40 44.64 12.97 4.10
CA PRO A 40 43.72 14.07 4.39
C PRO A 40 44.46 15.17 5.20
N GLN A 41 44.20 16.45 4.95
CA GLN A 41 44.65 17.51 5.86
C GLN A 41 43.47 18.38 6.30
N ARG A 42 43.19 18.29 7.60
CA ARG A 42 42.46 19.30 8.37
C ARG A 42 43.20 20.63 8.25
N LEU A 43 42.51 21.65 7.77
CA LEU A 43 42.85 23.04 8.01
C LEU A 43 41.56 23.79 8.29
N LEU A 44 41.51 24.36 9.50
CA LEU A 44 40.50 25.31 9.95
C LEU A 44 40.25 26.37 8.87
N ARG A 45 38.98 26.59 8.53
CA ARG A 45 38.52 27.83 7.93
C ARG A 45 37.32 28.38 8.70
N ALA A 46 37.64 29.45 9.43
CA ALA A 46 36.86 30.66 9.67
C ALA A 46 35.33 30.60 9.48
N LEU A 47 34.64 30.86 10.60
CA LEU A 47 33.27 31.36 10.67
C LEU A 47 33.00 32.47 9.63
N PRO A 48 31.96 32.38 8.78
CA PRO A 48 31.51 33.50 8.01
C PRO A 48 30.76 34.49 8.91
N ARG A 49 31.17 35.75 8.80
CA ARG A 49 30.57 36.93 9.41
C ARG A 49 29.05 36.99 9.20
N ARG A 50 28.32 37.23 10.29
CA ARG A 50 26.92 37.67 10.31
C ARG A 50 26.71 38.85 9.34
N ARG A 51 25.79 38.70 8.39
CA ARG A 51 25.10 39.83 7.74
C ARG A 51 23.83 40.16 8.54
N PRO A 52 23.38 41.43 8.57
CA PRO A 52 22.39 41.90 9.52
C PRO A 52 20.97 41.43 9.14
N PRO A 53 20.05 41.34 10.12
CA PRO A 53 18.65 41.04 9.83
C PRO A 53 17.98 42.24 9.17
N LEU A 54 17.24 41.99 8.08
CA LEU A 54 16.30 42.95 7.51
C LEU A 54 15.13 43.13 8.48
N SER A 55 14.93 44.38 8.90
CA SER A 55 13.92 44.81 9.85
C SER A 55 12.51 44.75 9.26
N LEU A 56 11.63 43.94 9.83
CA LEU A 56 10.19 44.18 9.80
C LEU A 56 9.82 44.90 11.10
N ARG A 57 9.30 46.12 10.96
CA ARG A 57 8.87 46.98 12.07
C ARG A 57 7.61 46.40 12.70
N CYS A 58 7.74 45.75 13.86
CA CYS A 58 6.66 45.67 14.84
C CYS A 58 6.76 46.88 15.77
N ARG A 59 5.76 47.76 15.74
CA ARG A 59 5.55 48.73 16.82
C ARG A 59 4.72 48.05 17.89
N ALA A 60 5.36 47.71 19.00
CA ALA A 60 4.67 47.60 20.28
C ALA A 60 4.30 49.01 20.75
N LEU A 61 3.09 49.18 21.27
CA LEU A 61 2.74 50.28 22.15
C LEU A 61 2.26 49.69 23.47
N ASP A 62 3.04 49.97 24.51
CA ASP A 62 2.68 49.82 25.92
C ASP A 62 1.38 50.55 26.24
N ALA A 63 0.51 49.90 27.02
CA ALA A 63 -0.62 50.54 27.68
C ALA A 63 -0.37 50.57 29.20
N SER A 64 0.21 51.67 29.66
CA SER A 64 0.19 52.08 31.06
C SER A 64 -1.19 52.66 31.43
N ARG A 65 -1.79 52.14 32.51
CA ARG A 65 -3.01 52.68 33.17
C ARG A 65 -2.82 54.14 33.62
N PRO A 66 -3.92 54.91 33.68
CA PRO A 66 -4.32 55.49 34.98
C PRO A 66 -5.85 55.43 35.23
N ALA A 67 -6.24 55.95 36.40
CA ALA A 67 -7.40 55.62 37.20
C ALA A 67 -8.75 56.31 36.88
N ALA A 68 -9.83 55.58 37.20
CA ALA A 68 -11.13 55.94 37.77
C ALA A 68 -11.73 57.36 37.66
N VAL A 69 -12.97 57.45 37.16
CA VAL A 69 -14.11 58.22 37.72
C VAL A 69 -15.43 57.49 37.41
N GLU A 70 -16.35 57.48 38.38
CA GLU A 70 -17.69 56.84 38.41
C GLU A 70 -18.71 57.37 37.38
N GLY A 71 -19.64 56.50 36.95
CA GLY A 71 -20.85 56.85 36.19
C GLY A 71 -21.64 55.60 35.78
N GLU A 72 -22.97 55.67 35.82
CA GLU A 72 -23.91 54.55 36.00
C GLU A 72 -24.30 53.74 34.73
N ARG A 73 -24.69 52.48 35.00
CA ARG A 73 -25.47 51.48 34.21
C ARG A 73 -25.96 51.82 32.80
N GLY A 74 -25.63 50.93 31.85
CA GLY A 74 -26.38 50.66 30.63
C GLY A 74 -25.89 49.35 30.01
N GLU A 75 -26.82 48.52 29.54
CA GLU A 75 -26.62 47.18 28.97
C GLU A 75 -25.56 47.17 27.85
N GLU A 76 -24.49 46.37 28.01
CA GLU A 76 -23.52 46.09 26.96
C GLU A 76 -23.78 44.69 26.40
N ASP A 77 -24.30 44.65 25.18
CA ASP A 77 -24.17 43.54 24.25
C ASP A 77 -22.69 43.14 24.18
N VAL A 78 -22.42 41.87 24.51
CA VAL A 78 -21.10 41.28 24.32
C VAL A 78 -20.89 41.15 22.81
N PHE A 79 -20.25 42.15 22.22
CA PHE A 79 -19.52 41.98 20.97
C PHE A 79 -18.35 41.04 21.27
N GLU A 80 -18.57 39.74 21.04
CA GLU A 80 -17.45 38.83 20.80
C GLU A 80 -16.81 39.27 19.48
N ASP A 81 -15.58 39.79 19.57
CA ASP A 81 -14.68 40.01 18.44
C ASP A 81 -14.43 38.65 17.74
N GLU A 82 -15.30 38.25 16.82
CA GLU A 82 -14.97 37.25 15.80
C GLU A 82 -13.85 37.87 14.93
N GLU A 83 -12.61 37.45 15.12
CA GLU A 83 -11.59 37.59 14.07
C GLU A 83 -12.12 36.90 12.80
N GLU A 84 -12.76 37.67 11.93
CA GLU A 84 -13.48 37.21 10.75
C GLU A 84 -12.57 36.37 9.83
N SER A 85 -12.78 35.05 9.85
CA SER A 85 -12.05 34.10 9.00
C SER A 85 -12.18 34.45 7.51
N TYR A 86 -11.05 34.54 6.81
CA TYR A 86 -10.97 34.78 5.35
C TYR A 86 -11.66 33.69 4.52
N PHE A 87 -11.86 32.51 5.11
CA PHE A 87 -12.35 31.33 4.44
C PHE A 87 -13.73 30.90 4.96
N SER A 88 -14.43 30.13 4.13
CA SER A 88 -15.65 29.41 4.49
C SER A 88 -15.56 27.97 3.99
N VAL A 89 -16.29 27.06 4.64
CA VAL A 89 -16.33 25.64 4.27
C VAL A 89 -17.68 25.32 3.64
N THR A 90 -17.68 24.60 2.51
CA THR A 90 -18.92 24.17 1.84
C THR A 90 -19.74 23.25 2.76
N SER A 91 -20.92 23.71 3.17
CA SER A 91 -21.86 22.94 3.99
C SER A 91 -22.62 21.87 3.17
N SER A 92 -23.22 20.89 3.83
CA SER A 92 -23.99 19.82 3.17
C SER A 92 -25.09 20.37 2.25
N GLY A 93 -25.81 21.41 2.68
CA GLY A 93 -26.92 22.00 1.91
C GLY A 93 -26.49 22.81 0.68
N LEU A 94 -25.21 23.20 0.59
CA LEU A 94 -24.63 23.93 -0.54
C LEU A 94 -23.68 23.07 -1.38
N SER A 95 -23.46 21.82 -0.96
CA SER A 95 -22.54 20.93 -1.65
C SER A 95 -23.06 20.54 -3.03
N GLN A 96 -22.12 20.44 -3.97
CA GLN A 96 -22.33 20.00 -5.34
C GLN A 96 -21.39 18.83 -5.61
N VAL A 97 -21.23 18.49 -6.88
CA VAL A 97 -20.33 17.45 -7.36
C VAL A 97 -19.29 18.08 -8.28
N ASP A 98 -18.02 17.77 -8.06
CA ASP A 98 -16.91 18.22 -8.90
C ASP A 98 -16.87 17.50 -10.27
N TYR A 99 -15.91 17.87 -11.12
CA TYR A 99 -15.75 17.27 -12.45
C TYR A 99 -15.34 15.78 -12.43
N LEU A 100 -14.95 15.25 -11.26
CA LEU A 100 -14.59 13.85 -11.01
C LEU A 100 -15.72 13.09 -10.30
N GLY A 101 -16.90 13.70 -10.13
CA GLY A 101 -18.02 13.04 -9.48
C GLY A 101 -17.93 13.00 -7.95
N GLN A 102 -17.01 13.73 -7.31
CA GLN A 102 -16.88 13.78 -5.85
C GLN A 102 -17.66 14.95 -5.25
N SER A 103 -18.19 14.76 -4.04
CA SER A 103 -18.85 15.84 -3.30
C SER A 103 -17.87 16.99 -3.01
N THR A 104 -18.32 18.23 -3.21
CA THR A 104 -17.59 19.45 -2.83
C THR A 104 -17.80 19.84 -1.36
N ARG A 105 -18.51 19.02 -0.59
CA ARG A 105 -18.71 19.22 0.84
C ARG A 105 -17.36 19.21 1.56
N GLY A 106 -17.16 20.20 2.43
CA GLY A 106 -15.89 20.36 3.14
C GLY A 106 -14.82 21.13 2.36
N ASP A 107 -15.10 21.57 1.12
CA ASP A 107 -14.17 22.42 0.38
C ASP A 107 -14.00 23.79 1.05
N LEU A 108 -12.75 24.24 1.11
CA LEU A 108 -12.37 25.55 1.63
C LEU A 108 -12.51 26.59 0.50
N ASN A 109 -13.32 27.62 0.73
CA ASN A 109 -13.59 28.69 -0.22
C ASN A 109 -13.16 30.02 0.37
N VAL A 110 -12.81 30.98 -0.49
CA VAL A 110 -12.62 32.37 -0.07
C VAL A 110 -13.99 33.03 0.10
N ARG A 111 -14.21 33.73 1.22
CA ARG A 111 -15.47 34.46 1.44
C ARG A 111 -15.65 35.55 0.38
N ARG A 112 -16.84 35.60 -0.24
CA ARG A 112 -17.15 36.52 -1.34
C ARG A 112 -16.90 37.99 -1.00
N GLU A 113 -17.26 38.40 0.23
CA GLU A 113 -17.04 39.75 0.76
C GLU A 113 -15.55 40.14 0.81
N ARG A 114 -14.66 39.16 1.00
CA ARG A 114 -13.20 39.35 1.01
C ARG A 114 -12.58 39.26 -0.38
N LEU A 115 -13.18 38.47 -1.28
CA LEU A 115 -12.85 38.46 -2.72
C LEU A 115 -13.06 39.85 -3.35
N GLU A 116 -14.11 40.57 -2.94
CA GLU A 116 -14.39 41.92 -3.40
C GLU A 116 -13.36 42.94 -2.87
N ALA A 117 -12.90 42.77 -1.62
CA ALA A 117 -11.83 43.58 -1.01
C ALA A 117 -10.43 43.36 -1.64
N LEU A 118 -10.22 42.21 -2.27
CA LEU A 118 -9.04 41.90 -3.10
C LEU A 118 -9.15 42.45 -4.54
N GLY A 119 -10.20 43.23 -4.84
CA GLY A 119 -10.44 43.82 -6.15
C GLY A 119 -11.39 43.00 -7.00
N GLY A 120 -12.64 42.88 -6.56
CA GLY A 120 -13.88 42.76 -7.36
C GLY A 120 -14.09 41.62 -8.36
N ASN A 121 -13.06 40.96 -8.90
CA ASN A 121 -13.14 39.92 -9.92
C ASN A 121 -11.97 38.91 -9.85
N GLY A 122 -11.15 38.91 -8.79
CA GLY A 122 -9.94 38.06 -8.73
C GLY A 122 -8.83 38.45 -9.73
N GLU A 123 -9.03 39.52 -10.50
CA GLU A 123 -8.13 39.97 -11.58
C GLU A 123 -6.98 40.88 -11.12
N SER A 124 -6.78 41.13 -9.83
CA SER A 124 -5.80 42.14 -9.39
C SER A 124 -4.35 41.67 -9.28
N THR A 125 -4.07 40.35 -9.30
CA THR A 125 -2.68 39.82 -9.29
C THR A 125 -2.42 38.63 -10.22
N LEU A 126 -3.46 37.95 -10.73
CA LEU A 126 -3.34 36.72 -11.54
C LEU A 126 -3.74 36.99 -13.00
N HIS A 127 -2.94 37.79 -13.73
CA HIS A 127 -3.21 38.13 -15.12
C HIS A 127 -2.41 37.20 -16.07
N GLY A 128 -3.10 36.45 -16.94
CA GLY A 128 -2.47 35.54 -17.91
C GLY A 128 -3.30 34.28 -18.18
N PRO A 129 -2.83 33.36 -19.05
CA PRO A 129 -3.40 32.02 -19.19
C PRO A 129 -3.34 31.27 -17.87
N ILE A 130 -4.42 30.56 -17.51
CA ILE A 130 -4.52 29.84 -16.22
C ILE A 130 -3.41 28.79 -16.07
N GLU A 131 -2.95 28.21 -17.18
CA GLU A 131 -1.88 27.23 -17.22
C GLU A 131 -0.55 27.83 -16.74
N GLU A 132 -0.23 29.05 -17.17
CA GLU A 132 1.01 29.74 -16.76
C GLU A 132 0.94 30.21 -15.31
N ILE A 133 -0.23 30.75 -14.92
CA ILE A 133 -0.49 31.18 -13.54
C ILE A 133 -0.35 30.00 -12.59
N ALA A 134 -0.95 28.85 -12.91
CA ALA A 134 -0.91 27.67 -12.07
C ALA A 134 0.53 27.19 -11.82
N TRP A 135 1.37 27.13 -12.85
CA TRP A 135 2.78 26.75 -12.70
C TRP A 135 3.57 27.73 -11.84
N LYS A 136 3.37 29.04 -12.04
CA LYS A 136 4.06 30.09 -11.29
C LYS A 136 3.71 30.03 -9.80
N GLU A 137 2.41 30.07 -9.49
CA GLU A 137 1.93 30.10 -8.11
C GLU A 137 2.24 28.77 -7.38
N ALA A 138 2.21 27.63 -8.09
CA ALA A 138 2.68 26.36 -7.54
C ALA A 138 4.16 26.39 -7.16
N GLY A 139 5.04 26.92 -8.03
CA GLY A 139 6.47 27.03 -7.74
C GLY A 139 6.78 27.98 -6.58
N GLU A 140 6.03 29.09 -6.45
CA GLU A 140 6.14 29.99 -5.29
C GLU A 140 5.68 29.29 -3.99
N ALA A 141 4.58 28.53 -4.04
CA ALA A 141 4.10 27.76 -2.90
C ALA A 141 5.04 26.62 -2.51
N GLU A 142 5.62 25.90 -3.48
CA GLU A 142 6.64 24.88 -3.24
C GLU A 142 7.89 25.47 -2.56
N THR A 143 8.32 26.65 -2.99
CA THR A 143 9.44 27.37 -2.36
C THR A 143 9.10 27.74 -0.92
N LEU A 144 7.88 28.22 -0.67
CA LEU A 144 7.41 28.53 0.68
C LEU A 144 7.39 27.27 1.58
N LEU A 145 6.86 26.14 1.09
CA LEU A 145 6.86 24.88 1.84
C LEU A 145 8.29 24.44 2.17
N HIS A 146 9.20 24.51 1.20
CA HIS A 146 10.61 24.20 1.40
C HIS A 146 11.26 25.11 2.47
N ASP A 147 11.01 26.42 2.41
CA ASP A 147 11.53 27.39 3.38
C ASP A 147 10.98 27.18 4.79
N LEU A 148 9.76 26.64 4.89
CA LEU A 148 9.14 26.20 6.16
C LEU A 148 9.61 24.82 6.62
N GLY A 149 10.41 24.10 5.84
CA GLY A 149 10.86 22.75 6.13
C GLY A 149 9.76 21.68 5.99
N ILE A 150 8.68 21.99 5.28
CA ILE A 150 7.59 21.05 4.98
C ILE A 150 7.97 20.22 3.76
N ALA A 151 7.84 18.90 3.87
CA ALA A 151 8.17 17.99 2.79
C ALA A 151 7.30 18.24 1.55
N ASP A 152 7.94 18.16 0.38
CA ASP A 152 7.25 18.24 -0.90
C ASP A 152 6.20 17.12 -1.04
N PRO A 153 4.94 17.44 -1.40
CA PRO A 153 3.88 16.45 -1.58
C PRO A 153 4.19 15.35 -2.60
N PHE A 154 4.97 15.64 -3.64
CA PHE A 154 5.34 14.63 -4.64
C PHE A 154 6.24 13.56 -4.02
N SER A 155 7.28 13.98 -3.32
CA SER A 155 8.23 13.10 -2.61
C SER A 155 7.53 12.21 -1.60
N VAL A 156 6.57 12.75 -0.84
CA VAL A 156 5.77 11.98 0.13
C VAL A 156 4.98 10.86 -0.56
N ARG A 157 4.32 11.16 -1.69
CA ARG A 157 3.52 10.18 -2.46
C ARG A 157 4.38 9.07 -3.08
N HIS A 158 5.64 9.35 -3.39
CA HIS A 158 6.57 8.41 -4.01
C HIS A 158 7.59 7.87 -3.01
N SER A 159 7.10 7.45 -1.83
CA SER A 159 7.91 6.90 -0.75
C SER A 159 7.34 5.57 -0.23
N PRO A 160 8.13 4.78 0.54
CA PRO A 160 7.64 3.58 1.24
C PRO A 160 6.41 3.86 2.13
N ARG A 161 6.27 5.11 2.60
CA ARG A 161 5.20 5.59 3.48
C ARG A 161 4.10 6.37 2.75
N GLY A 162 4.04 6.25 1.43
CA GLY A 162 2.99 6.86 0.63
C GLY A 162 1.61 6.24 0.86
N ILE A 163 0.55 7.01 0.59
CA ILE A 163 -0.82 6.49 0.48
C ILE A 163 -1.13 6.23 -1.00
N PHE A 164 -1.36 4.96 -1.33
CA PHE A 164 -1.60 4.50 -2.70
C PHE A 164 -3.10 4.38 -2.98
N CYS A 165 -3.53 4.87 -4.14
CA CYS A 165 -4.93 5.14 -4.42
C CYS A 165 -5.44 4.29 -5.58
N THR A 166 -6.31 3.32 -5.28
CA THR A 166 -7.02 2.54 -6.28
C THR A 166 -8.22 3.32 -6.82
N ARG A 167 -8.91 4.05 -5.94
CA ARG A 167 -10.08 4.86 -6.28
C ARG A 167 -9.93 6.25 -5.69
N THR A 168 -10.50 7.24 -6.37
CA THR A 168 -10.55 8.61 -5.88
C THR A 168 -11.24 8.67 -4.52
N LEU A 169 -10.60 9.31 -3.53
CA LEU A 169 -11.12 9.48 -2.17
C LEU A 169 -10.92 10.94 -1.74
N ASN A 170 -12.03 11.66 -1.54
CA ASN A 170 -12.01 13.01 -1.00
C ASN A 170 -12.16 12.98 0.52
N LEU A 171 -11.10 13.23 1.30
CA LEU A 171 -11.20 13.27 2.76
C LEU A 171 -12.01 14.46 3.28
N ARG A 172 -12.25 15.50 2.47
CA ARG A 172 -13.09 16.65 2.87
C ARG A 172 -14.53 16.23 3.12
N SER A 173 -15.04 15.30 2.30
CA SER A 173 -16.39 14.76 2.45
C SER A 173 -16.48 13.63 3.48
N ILE A 174 -15.37 13.13 4.03
CA ILE A 174 -15.39 12.14 5.11
C ILE A 174 -15.63 12.87 6.43
N SER A 175 -16.68 12.52 7.17
CA SER A 175 -16.97 13.10 8.50
C SER A 175 -16.54 12.18 9.64
N VAL A 176 -16.43 10.87 9.37
CA VAL A 176 -16.13 9.85 10.36
C VAL A 176 -15.05 8.89 9.86
N ILE A 177 -14.09 8.56 10.72
CA ILE A 177 -13.06 7.58 10.42
C ILE A 177 -13.08 6.49 11.50
N GLY A 178 -13.37 5.26 11.09
CA GLY A 178 -13.30 4.10 11.97
C GLY A 178 -12.00 3.34 11.77
N TYR A 179 -11.41 2.89 12.87
CA TYR A 179 -10.16 2.13 12.88
C TYR A 179 -10.36 0.76 13.53
N ASP A 180 -9.77 -0.27 12.95
CA ASP A 180 -9.41 -1.46 13.73
C ASP A 180 -8.21 -1.16 14.64
N MET A 181 -8.03 -1.98 15.68
CA MET A 181 -6.90 -1.87 16.61
C MET A 181 -5.72 -2.73 16.16
N ASP A 182 -5.90 -4.05 16.18
CA ASP A 182 -4.81 -5.01 16.03
C ASP A 182 -4.30 -5.02 14.57
N TYR A 183 -2.97 -4.93 14.38
CA TYR A 183 -2.28 -4.74 13.08
C TYR A 183 -2.68 -3.52 12.24
N THR A 184 -3.61 -2.69 12.73
CA THR A 184 -4.03 -1.44 12.08
C THR A 184 -3.49 -0.21 12.82
N LEU A 185 -3.94 0.03 14.05
CA LEU A 185 -3.37 1.08 14.91
C LEU A 185 -2.15 0.54 15.67
N ILE A 186 -2.20 -0.72 16.12
CA ILE A 186 -1.12 -1.33 16.89
C ILE A 186 -0.45 -2.39 16.01
N HIS A 187 0.78 -2.13 15.63
CA HIS A 187 1.61 -3.10 14.92
C HIS A 187 2.32 -4.01 15.92
N TYR A 188 2.36 -5.30 15.59
CA TYR A 188 3.06 -6.30 16.40
C TYR A 188 4.31 -6.79 15.69
N ASN A 189 5.34 -7.09 16.47
CA ASN A 189 6.53 -7.77 15.98
C ASN A 189 6.14 -9.21 15.63
N VAL A 190 6.12 -9.53 14.32
CA VAL A 190 5.66 -10.84 13.82
C VAL A 190 6.43 -12.00 14.47
N MET A 191 7.75 -11.87 14.63
CA MET A 191 8.56 -12.92 15.26
C MET A 191 8.20 -13.17 16.72
N ALA A 192 8.03 -12.11 17.50
CA ALA A 192 7.63 -12.23 18.89
C ALA A 192 6.19 -12.72 19.00
N TRP A 193 5.30 -12.25 18.14
CA TRP A 193 3.88 -12.50 18.28
C TRP A 193 3.42 -13.82 17.68
N GLU A 194 3.61 -14.00 16.37
CA GLU A 194 3.28 -15.24 15.67
C GLU A 194 4.16 -16.40 16.13
N GLY A 195 5.41 -16.13 16.53
CA GLY A 195 6.28 -17.15 17.12
C GLY A 195 5.71 -17.72 18.42
N ARG A 196 5.12 -16.88 19.28
CA ARG A 196 4.47 -17.36 20.51
C ARG A 196 3.15 -18.08 20.22
N ALA A 197 2.35 -17.59 19.27
CA ALA A 197 1.17 -18.31 18.81
C ALA A 197 1.52 -19.70 18.26
N TYR A 198 2.59 -19.78 17.47
CA TYR A 198 3.15 -21.02 16.94
C TYR A 198 3.59 -21.96 18.06
N ASP A 199 4.35 -21.49 19.05
CA ASP A 199 4.79 -22.31 20.19
C ASP A 199 3.59 -22.96 20.90
N TYR A 200 2.57 -22.16 21.21
CA TYR A 200 1.34 -22.65 21.85
C TYR A 200 0.57 -23.65 20.97
N GLY A 201 0.50 -23.38 19.67
CA GLY A 201 -0.11 -24.28 18.70
C GLY A 201 0.63 -25.63 18.66
N MET A 202 1.97 -25.61 18.64
CA MET A 202 2.79 -26.81 18.63
C MET A 202 2.68 -27.58 19.94
N ASP A 203 2.69 -26.92 21.10
CA ASP A 203 2.46 -27.58 22.40
C ASP A 203 1.08 -28.26 22.47
N ASN A 204 0.05 -27.62 21.91
CA ASN A 204 -1.27 -28.22 21.80
C ASN A 204 -1.28 -29.44 20.88
N LEU A 205 -0.64 -29.38 19.71
CA LEU A 205 -0.49 -30.53 18.81
C LEU A 205 0.29 -31.67 19.48
N LYS A 206 1.36 -31.35 20.20
CA LYS A 206 2.12 -32.32 21.00
C LYS A 206 1.25 -33.01 22.03
N SER A 207 0.41 -32.26 22.75
CA SER A 207 -0.55 -32.81 23.73
C SER A 207 -1.58 -33.75 23.09
N MET A 208 -1.85 -33.58 21.80
CA MET A 208 -2.73 -34.47 21.02
C MET A 208 -1.99 -35.69 20.48
N GLY A 209 -0.65 -35.75 20.55
CA GLY A 209 0.18 -36.86 20.08
C GLY A 209 0.91 -36.62 18.75
N PHE A 210 0.89 -35.40 18.21
CA PHE A 210 1.61 -35.09 16.96
C PHE A 210 3.13 -34.92 17.19
N PRO A 211 3.98 -35.32 16.22
CA PRO A 211 5.43 -35.20 16.31
C PRO A 211 5.91 -33.80 15.89
N VAL A 212 6.12 -32.91 16.86
CA VAL A 212 6.46 -31.49 16.61
C VAL A 212 7.82 -31.05 17.18
N ASP A 213 8.52 -31.89 17.94
CA ASP A 213 9.67 -31.49 18.76
C ASP A 213 10.86 -30.91 17.99
N ASP A 214 11.02 -31.26 16.72
CA ASP A 214 12.09 -30.79 15.84
C ASP A 214 11.71 -29.57 14.98
N LEU A 215 10.45 -29.14 15.05
CA LEU A 215 9.93 -28.03 14.26
C LEU A 215 10.23 -26.67 14.93
N LYS A 216 10.43 -25.65 14.10
CA LYS A 216 10.67 -24.27 14.55
C LYS A 216 9.90 -23.29 13.69
N PHE A 217 9.50 -22.17 14.28
CA PHE A 217 8.86 -21.10 13.55
C PHE A 217 9.83 -20.45 12.55
N ASP A 218 9.42 -20.40 11.28
CA ASP A 218 10.09 -19.67 10.19
C ASP A 218 9.08 -18.72 9.56
N PRO A 219 9.12 -17.40 9.86
CA PRO A 219 8.16 -16.44 9.32
C PRO A 219 8.32 -16.28 7.80
N ASP A 220 9.50 -16.54 7.24
CA ASP A 220 9.81 -16.29 5.81
C ASP A 220 9.24 -17.39 4.91
N LEU A 221 8.74 -18.49 5.50
CA LEU A 221 8.07 -19.58 4.80
C LEU A 221 6.75 -19.14 4.18
N VAL A 222 6.11 -18.11 4.73
CA VAL A 222 4.79 -17.61 4.32
C VAL A 222 4.88 -16.11 4.09
N ILE A 223 4.21 -15.62 3.05
CA ILE A 223 3.88 -14.20 2.92
C ILE A 223 2.37 -14.03 2.90
N ARG A 224 1.91 -12.83 3.22
CA ARG A 224 0.50 -12.47 3.10
C ARG A 224 0.01 -12.63 1.66
N GLY A 225 -1.24 -13.07 1.49
CA GLY A 225 -1.87 -13.20 0.18
C GLY A 225 -1.60 -14.52 -0.54
N LEU A 226 -0.93 -15.48 0.11
CA LEU A 226 -0.89 -16.87 -0.35
C LEU A 226 -2.21 -17.57 -0.06
N VAL A 227 -2.41 -18.74 -0.68
CA VAL A 227 -3.63 -19.55 -0.53
C VAL A 227 -3.25 -20.97 -0.16
N ILE A 228 -3.83 -21.51 0.91
CA ILE A 228 -3.68 -22.93 1.26
C ILE A 228 -4.65 -23.75 0.42
N ASP A 229 -4.13 -24.82 -0.19
CA ASP A 229 -4.89 -25.89 -0.82
C ASP A 229 -5.05 -27.06 0.16
N LYS A 230 -6.18 -27.11 0.85
CA LYS A 230 -6.48 -28.15 1.86
C LYS A 230 -6.66 -29.54 1.26
N GLU A 231 -6.88 -29.66 -0.06
CA GLU A 231 -7.01 -30.95 -0.74
C GLU A 231 -5.65 -31.55 -1.13
N LYS A 232 -4.65 -30.71 -1.41
CA LYS A 232 -3.33 -31.15 -1.91
C LYS A 232 -2.17 -30.92 -0.92
N GLY A 233 -2.42 -30.33 0.24
CA GLY A 233 -1.37 -30.05 1.22
C GLY A 233 -0.37 -28.99 0.72
N ASN A 234 -0.84 -28.05 -0.10
CA ASN A 234 0.03 -27.05 -0.75
C ASN A 234 -0.27 -25.64 -0.25
N LEU A 235 0.75 -24.80 -0.31
CA LEU A 235 0.62 -23.34 -0.27
C LEU A 235 0.87 -22.80 -1.67
N VAL A 236 -0.01 -21.93 -2.18
CA VAL A 236 0.05 -21.46 -3.57
C VAL A 236 0.02 -19.94 -3.67
N LYS A 237 0.75 -19.43 -4.67
CA LYS A 237 0.72 -18.03 -5.08
C LYS A 237 0.09 -17.91 -6.46
N ALA A 238 -1.06 -17.25 -6.52
CA ALA A 238 -1.83 -17.06 -7.73
C ALA A 238 -1.70 -15.64 -8.29
N ASP A 239 -1.90 -15.49 -9.60
CA ASP A 239 -2.10 -14.20 -10.25
C ASP A 239 -3.50 -13.64 -10.04
N ARG A 240 -3.75 -12.43 -10.55
CA ARG A 240 -5.07 -11.79 -10.48
C ARG A 240 -6.17 -12.60 -11.14
N PHE A 241 -5.90 -13.56 -12.01
CA PHE A 241 -6.93 -14.40 -12.63
C PHE A 241 -7.15 -15.72 -11.88
N GLY A 242 -6.34 -15.98 -10.85
CA GLY A 242 -6.39 -17.21 -10.05
C GLY A 242 -5.49 -18.31 -10.57
N TYR A 243 -4.67 -18.08 -11.61
CA TYR A 243 -3.71 -19.09 -12.08
C TYR A 243 -2.55 -19.17 -11.11
N ILE A 244 -2.22 -20.39 -10.71
CA ILE A 244 -1.13 -20.68 -9.79
C ILE A 244 0.20 -20.50 -10.51
N LYS A 245 1.07 -19.63 -9.98
CA LYS A 245 2.39 -19.31 -10.55
C LYS A 245 3.53 -19.93 -9.78
N ARG A 246 3.40 -20.02 -8.46
CA ARG A 246 4.35 -20.70 -7.56
C ARG A 246 3.55 -21.53 -6.56
N ALA A 247 4.10 -22.67 -6.16
CA ALA A 247 3.52 -23.49 -5.11
C ALA A 247 4.61 -24.16 -4.29
N MET A 248 4.24 -24.53 -3.07
CA MET A 248 5.05 -25.25 -2.11
C MET A 248 4.20 -26.41 -1.57
N HIS A 249 4.78 -27.61 -1.51
CA HIS A 249 4.17 -28.78 -0.87
C HIS A 249 4.90 -29.04 0.43
N GLY A 250 4.16 -29.06 1.54
CA GLY A 250 4.78 -28.96 2.86
C GLY A 250 5.74 -27.77 2.93
N THR A 251 7.01 -27.98 3.25
CA THR A 251 8.03 -26.90 3.27
C THR A 251 8.88 -26.80 1.99
N GLN A 252 8.58 -27.61 0.96
CA GLN A 252 9.39 -27.75 -0.25
C GLN A 252 8.77 -27.02 -1.45
N MET A 253 9.54 -26.12 -2.07
CA MET A 253 9.09 -25.41 -3.27
C MET A 253 8.94 -26.37 -4.45
N LEU A 254 7.83 -26.28 -5.15
CA LEU A 254 7.57 -27.06 -6.37
C LEU A 254 8.19 -26.37 -7.59
N SER A 255 8.73 -27.17 -8.50
CA SER A 255 9.21 -26.66 -9.79
C SER A 255 8.04 -26.22 -10.69
N THR A 256 8.30 -25.35 -11.66
CA THR A 256 7.30 -24.90 -12.62
C THR A 256 6.62 -26.06 -13.36
N SER A 257 7.37 -27.13 -13.68
CA SER A 257 6.81 -28.33 -14.29
C SER A 257 5.86 -29.07 -13.35
N SER A 258 6.24 -29.27 -12.08
CA SER A 258 5.39 -29.90 -11.08
C SER A 258 4.13 -29.09 -10.80
N VAL A 259 4.21 -27.76 -10.74
CA VAL A 259 3.03 -26.88 -10.63
C VAL A 259 2.09 -27.10 -11.82
N SER A 260 2.63 -27.12 -13.05
CA SER A 260 1.83 -27.35 -14.26
C SER A 260 1.20 -28.74 -14.30
N GLU A 261 1.88 -29.77 -13.81
CA GLU A 261 1.36 -31.15 -13.75
C GLU A 261 0.25 -31.29 -12.70
N ILE A 262 0.44 -30.69 -11.52
CA ILE A 262 -0.51 -30.78 -10.41
C ILE A 262 -1.76 -29.95 -10.67
N TYR A 263 -1.61 -28.74 -11.19
CA TYR A 263 -2.71 -27.77 -11.31
C TYR A 263 -3.19 -27.56 -12.74
N GLY A 264 -2.31 -27.59 -13.74
CA GLY A 264 -2.68 -27.35 -15.13
C GLY A 264 -3.44 -26.03 -15.32
N ARG A 265 -4.76 -26.11 -15.52
CA ARG A 265 -5.67 -24.96 -15.67
C ARG A 265 -6.58 -24.71 -14.46
N GLU A 266 -6.34 -25.41 -13.36
CA GLU A 266 -7.04 -25.19 -12.10
C GLU A 266 -6.81 -23.77 -11.60
N LEU A 267 -7.90 -23.12 -11.20
CA LEU A 267 -7.89 -21.75 -10.69
C LEU A 267 -8.19 -21.78 -9.19
N VAL A 268 -7.51 -20.89 -8.48
CA VAL A 268 -7.91 -20.53 -7.12
C VAL A 268 -9.28 -19.86 -7.18
N ASP A 269 -10.26 -20.45 -6.50
CA ASP A 269 -11.61 -19.92 -6.35
C ASP A 269 -11.94 -19.75 -4.88
N LEU A 270 -11.76 -18.54 -4.36
CA LEU A 270 -11.96 -18.24 -2.93
C LEU A 270 -13.40 -18.44 -2.45
N ARG A 271 -14.38 -18.65 -3.35
CA ARG A 271 -15.74 -19.03 -2.97
C ARG A 271 -15.83 -20.48 -2.48
N LYS A 272 -14.82 -21.30 -2.77
CA LYS A 272 -14.73 -22.71 -2.35
C LYS A 272 -13.87 -22.85 -1.10
N GLU A 273 -14.31 -22.22 -0.01
CA GLU A 273 -13.64 -22.20 1.30
C GLU A 273 -13.38 -23.60 1.85
N SER A 274 -14.15 -24.61 1.43
CA SER A 274 -13.91 -26.01 1.81
C SER A 274 -12.55 -26.58 1.36
N ARG A 275 -11.91 -25.91 0.40
CA ARG A 275 -10.59 -26.27 -0.17
C ARG A 275 -9.59 -25.13 -0.03
N TRP A 276 -9.95 -23.94 -0.51
CA TRP A 276 -9.03 -22.81 -0.60
C TRP A 276 -9.16 -21.94 0.63
N GLU A 277 -8.06 -21.76 1.36
CA GLU A 277 -7.97 -20.81 2.48
C GLU A 277 -7.08 -19.64 2.08
N PHE A 278 -7.57 -18.41 2.15
CA PHE A 278 -6.80 -17.22 1.77
C PHE A 278 -6.15 -16.56 2.99
N LEU A 279 -4.82 -16.39 2.95
CA LEU A 279 -4.07 -15.77 4.03
C LEU A 279 -4.21 -14.24 3.97
N ASN A 280 -5.24 -13.73 4.63
CA ASN A 280 -5.66 -12.33 4.56
C ASN A 280 -4.89 -11.38 5.48
N THR A 281 -4.34 -11.87 6.58
CA THR A 281 -3.74 -11.10 7.67
C THR A 281 -2.48 -11.80 8.19
N LEU A 282 -1.66 -11.07 8.96
CA LEU A 282 -0.46 -11.59 9.59
C LEU A 282 -0.78 -12.64 10.68
N PHE A 283 -1.99 -12.62 11.26
CA PHE A 283 -2.46 -13.65 12.19
C PHE A 283 -2.52 -15.07 11.59
N SER A 284 -2.51 -15.19 10.27
CA SER A 284 -2.56 -16.50 9.60
C SER A 284 -1.18 -17.10 9.34
N VAL A 285 -0.09 -16.39 9.67
CA VAL A 285 1.28 -16.85 9.40
C VAL A 285 1.61 -18.07 10.24
N SER A 286 1.37 -18.05 11.56
CA SER A 286 1.61 -19.20 12.43
C SER A 286 0.83 -20.45 11.99
N GLU A 287 -0.45 -20.32 11.67
CA GLU A 287 -1.29 -21.43 11.17
C GLU A 287 -0.74 -22.04 9.87
N ALA A 288 -0.40 -21.21 8.89
CA ALA A 288 0.12 -21.66 7.62
C ALA A 288 1.49 -22.35 7.78
N VAL A 289 2.38 -21.81 8.61
CA VAL A 289 3.69 -22.43 8.90
C VAL A 289 3.51 -23.78 9.58
N MET A 290 2.66 -23.86 10.61
CA MET A 290 2.35 -25.12 11.29
C MET A 290 1.78 -26.15 10.32
N PHE A 291 0.80 -25.76 9.50
CA PHE A 291 0.17 -26.67 8.54
C PHE A 291 1.18 -27.22 7.53
N MET A 292 2.02 -26.36 6.93
CA MET A 292 3.04 -26.76 5.97
C MET A 292 4.08 -27.72 6.56
N GLN A 293 4.54 -27.47 7.79
CA GLN A 293 5.47 -28.39 8.46
C GLN A 293 4.81 -29.73 8.83
N MET A 294 3.53 -29.70 9.20
CA MET A 294 2.80 -30.91 9.51
C MET A 294 2.50 -31.75 8.26
N VAL A 295 2.35 -31.14 7.09
CA VAL A 295 2.25 -31.86 5.81
C VAL A 295 3.53 -32.69 5.60
N ASP A 296 4.73 -32.13 5.82
CA ASP A 296 5.98 -32.89 5.72
C ASP A 296 5.98 -34.11 6.67
N LYS A 297 5.49 -33.94 7.91
CA LYS A 297 5.39 -35.04 8.89
C LYS A 297 4.43 -36.13 8.45
N LEU A 298 3.30 -35.74 7.85
CA LEU A 298 2.29 -36.67 7.34
C LEU A 298 2.88 -37.49 6.18
N ASP A 299 3.56 -36.85 5.24
CA ASP A 299 4.14 -37.51 4.07
C ASP A 299 5.31 -38.43 4.42
N GLN A 300 6.06 -38.10 5.47
CA GLN A 300 7.11 -38.95 6.03
C GLN A 300 6.55 -40.16 6.81
N GLY A 301 5.23 -40.25 6.99
CA GLY A 301 4.58 -41.31 7.77
C GLY A 301 4.86 -41.22 9.27
N LEU A 302 5.22 -40.03 9.77
CA LEU A 302 5.56 -39.82 11.18
C LEU A 302 4.33 -39.54 12.05
N VAL A 303 3.20 -39.15 11.46
CA VAL A 303 1.95 -38.92 12.18
C VAL A 303 1.37 -40.27 12.66
N PRO A 304 1.19 -40.49 13.98
CA PRO A 304 0.73 -41.76 14.50
C PRO A 304 -0.67 -42.15 13.97
N ALA A 305 -0.83 -43.42 13.58
CA ALA A 305 -2.10 -43.96 13.08
C ALA A 305 -3.25 -43.89 14.13
N GLU A 306 -2.90 -43.78 15.41
CA GLU A 306 -3.82 -43.62 16.55
C GLU A 306 -4.61 -42.30 16.49
N LEU A 307 -4.09 -41.30 15.78
CA LEU A 307 -4.78 -40.03 15.52
C LEU A 307 -5.86 -40.15 14.43
N GLY A 308 -5.93 -41.31 13.78
CA GLY A 308 -6.85 -41.63 12.70
C GLY A 308 -6.22 -41.44 11.31
N PRO A 309 -6.92 -41.88 10.23
CA PRO A 309 -6.49 -41.64 8.86
C PRO A 309 -6.68 -40.14 8.54
N LEU A 310 -5.63 -39.36 8.75
CA LEU A 310 -5.63 -37.93 8.43
C LEU A 310 -5.25 -37.72 6.97
N ASP A 311 -6.16 -37.12 6.21
CA ASP A 311 -5.83 -36.43 4.97
C ASP A 311 -5.37 -34.99 5.27
N TYR A 312 -4.90 -34.25 4.26
CA TYR A 312 -4.43 -32.88 4.44
C TYR A 312 -5.51 -31.95 5.01
N LYS A 313 -6.79 -32.19 4.68
CA LYS A 313 -7.90 -31.40 5.20
C LYS A 313 -8.15 -31.68 6.68
N GLY A 314 -8.11 -32.94 7.09
CA GLY A 314 -8.16 -33.36 8.49
C GLY A 314 -6.99 -32.80 9.29
N LEU A 315 -5.79 -32.80 8.69
CA LEU A 315 -4.59 -32.22 9.28
C LEU A 315 -4.73 -30.70 9.47
N TYR A 316 -5.22 -29.99 8.45
CA TYR A 316 -5.52 -28.56 8.54
C TYR A 316 -6.48 -28.28 9.71
N ASN A 317 -7.59 -29.02 9.81
CA ASN A 317 -8.54 -28.84 10.90
C ASN A 317 -7.93 -29.10 12.28
N ALA A 318 -7.00 -30.05 12.40
CA ALA A 318 -6.28 -30.31 13.64
C ALA A 318 -5.39 -29.13 14.03
N VAL A 319 -4.66 -28.55 13.07
CA VAL A 319 -3.82 -27.35 13.24
C VAL A 319 -4.69 -26.14 13.63
N SER A 320 -5.76 -25.85 12.88
CA SER A 320 -6.68 -24.75 13.20
C SER A 320 -7.26 -24.90 14.61
N LYS A 321 -7.64 -26.12 14.99
CA LYS A 321 -8.17 -26.40 16.35
C LYS A 321 -7.10 -26.25 17.44
N ALA A 322 -5.83 -26.52 17.14
CA ALA A 322 -4.74 -26.34 18.09
C ALA A 322 -4.45 -24.86 18.37
N LEU A 323 -4.61 -23.99 17.37
CA LEU A 323 -4.47 -22.54 17.52
C LEU A 323 -5.73 -21.88 18.10
N PHE A 324 -6.93 -22.32 17.70
CA PHE A 324 -8.20 -21.70 18.08
C PHE A 324 -8.73 -22.10 19.47
N ARG A 325 -7.94 -22.82 20.29
CA ARG A 325 -8.34 -23.01 21.69
C ARG A 325 -8.36 -21.64 22.36
N ALA A 326 -9.50 -21.21 22.90
CA ALA A 326 -9.64 -19.95 23.65
C ALA A 326 -8.59 -19.77 24.77
N HIS A 327 -7.97 -20.87 25.20
CA HIS A 327 -6.83 -20.87 26.11
C HIS A 327 -5.55 -20.26 25.49
N VAL A 328 -5.27 -20.52 24.21
CA VAL A 328 -4.13 -19.93 23.48
C VAL A 328 -4.31 -18.43 23.41
N GLU A 329 -5.39 -17.95 22.82
CA GLU A 329 -5.65 -16.49 22.71
C GLU A 329 -5.63 -15.82 24.08
N GLY A 330 -6.24 -16.41 25.11
CA GLY A 330 -6.25 -15.85 26.46
C GLY A 330 -4.90 -15.91 27.19
N GLN A 331 -4.07 -16.94 26.98
CA GLN A 331 -2.70 -17.00 27.52
C GLN A 331 -1.79 -16.00 26.81
N LEU A 332 -1.90 -15.97 25.50
CA LEU A 332 -1.10 -15.19 24.60
C LEU A 332 -1.38 -13.67 24.80
N LYS A 333 -2.65 -13.26 24.90
CA LYS A 333 -3.03 -11.88 25.29
C LYS A 333 -2.52 -11.51 26.69
N ARG A 334 -2.52 -12.43 27.65
CA ARG A 334 -1.98 -12.19 29.00
C ARG A 334 -0.47 -11.96 28.98
N GLU A 335 0.28 -12.71 28.19
CA GLU A 335 1.72 -12.49 28.00
C GLU A 335 2.00 -11.12 27.38
N ILE A 336 1.28 -10.73 26.31
CA ILE A 336 1.42 -9.38 25.75
C ILE A 336 1.15 -8.32 26.79
N MET A 337 0.02 -8.41 27.51
CA MET A 337 -0.35 -7.37 28.46
C MET A 337 0.67 -7.25 29.61
N ALA A 338 1.38 -8.32 29.93
CA ALA A 338 2.43 -8.32 30.95
C ALA A 338 3.70 -7.62 30.45
N GLU A 339 4.09 -7.81 29.19
CA GLU A 339 5.33 -7.27 28.60
C GLU A 339 5.10 -6.68 27.18
N PRO A 340 4.28 -5.63 27.02
CA PRO A 340 3.88 -5.13 25.71
C PRO A 340 5.05 -4.62 24.87
N GLU A 341 6.12 -4.12 25.50
CA GLU A 341 7.33 -3.63 24.83
C GLU A 341 8.01 -4.70 23.95
N ARG A 342 7.83 -5.98 24.29
CA ARG A 342 8.42 -7.10 23.54
C ARG A 342 7.63 -7.42 22.26
N PHE A 343 6.33 -7.14 22.26
CA PHE A 343 5.41 -7.57 21.21
C PHE A 343 4.95 -6.44 20.32
N VAL A 344 4.87 -5.21 20.83
CA VAL A 344 4.36 -4.05 20.08
C VAL A 344 5.51 -3.29 19.44
N GLU A 345 5.38 -3.03 18.15
CA GLU A 345 6.26 -2.10 17.45
C GLU A 345 5.79 -0.66 17.71
N PRO A 346 6.62 0.21 18.29
CA PRO A 346 6.22 1.58 18.55
C PRO A 346 6.05 2.37 17.25
N ASP A 347 4.98 3.17 17.19
CA ASP A 347 4.77 4.18 16.16
C ASP A 347 4.52 5.55 16.83
N PRO A 348 5.58 6.35 17.06
CA PRO A 348 5.46 7.63 17.75
C PRO A 348 4.63 8.69 17.00
N GLU A 349 4.46 8.55 15.69
CA GLU A 349 3.76 9.52 14.85
C GLU A 349 2.25 9.26 14.78
N LEU A 350 1.84 8.02 15.06
CA LEU A 350 0.44 7.62 15.01
C LEU A 350 -0.49 8.49 15.87
N PRO A 351 -0.17 8.80 17.14
CA PRO A 351 -1.10 9.57 17.98
C PRO A 351 -1.29 11.00 17.47
N LEU A 352 -0.24 11.62 16.91
CA LEU A 352 -0.34 12.93 16.28
C LEU A 352 -1.20 12.88 15.01
N ALA A 353 -1.06 11.84 14.18
CA ALA A 353 -1.89 11.66 12.99
C ALA A 353 -3.39 11.60 13.32
N LEU A 354 -3.76 10.91 14.41
CA LEU A 354 -5.16 10.86 14.88
C LEU A 354 -5.59 12.18 15.52
N LEU A 355 -4.70 12.86 16.24
CA LEU A 355 -4.99 14.17 16.81
C LEU A 355 -5.32 15.20 15.71
N ASP A 356 -4.51 15.27 14.65
CA ASP A 356 -4.75 16.14 13.49
C ASP A 356 -6.12 15.86 12.84
N GLN A 357 -6.51 14.58 12.72
CA GLN A 357 -7.82 14.22 12.19
C GLN A 357 -8.97 14.67 13.10
N LYS A 358 -8.84 14.46 14.41
CA LYS A 358 -9.84 14.89 15.39
C LYS A 358 -9.97 16.41 15.39
N GLU A 359 -8.86 17.13 15.42
CA GLU A 359 -8.82 18.60 15.40
C GLU A 359 -9.34 19.19 14.09
N ALA A 360 -9.20 18.46 12.98
CA ALA A 360 -9.86 18.76 11.71
C ALA A 360 -11.39 18.51 11.71
N GLY A 361 -11.97 18.14 12.85
CA GLY A 361 -13.40 17.93 13.03
C GLY A 361 -13.91 16.54 12.60
N LYS A 362 -13.00 15.57 12.36
CA LYS A 362 -13.40 14.19 12.07
C LYS A 362 -13.79 13.47 13.36
N LYS A 363 -14.89 12.72 13.34
CA LYS A 363 -15.25 11.83 14.46
C LYS A 363 -14.50 10.52 14.30
N LEU A 364 -13.65 10.17 15.28
CA LEU A 364 -12.87 8.93 15.22
C LEU A 364 -13.59 7.81 15.96
N LEU A 365 -13.62 6.61 15.39
CA LEU A 365 -14.18 5.42 16.02
C LEU A 365 -13.10 4.34 16.15
N LEU A 366 -13.11 3.62 17.27
CA LEU A 366 -12.33 2.39 17.43
C LEU A 366 -13.29 1.20 17.38
N ILE A 367 -13.07 0.26 16.46
CA ILE A 367 -13.93 -0.92 16.27
C ILE A 367 -13.04 -2.16 16.20
N THR A 368 -12.93 -2.88 17.30
CA THR A 368 -12.02 -4.03 17.45
C THR A 368 -12.73 -5.30 17.92
N ASN A 369 -12.21 -6.45 17.51
CA ASN A 369 -12.63 -7.76 18.03
C ASN A 369 -12.08 -8.05 19.43
N SER A 370 -11.06 -7.32 19.88
CA SER A 370 -10.48 -7.47 21.21
C SER A 370 -11.43 -7.03 22.32
N ASP A 371 -11.30 -7.61 23.52
CA ASP A 371 -12.07 -7.22 24.70
C ASP A 371 -11.58 -5.89 25.31
N TYR A 372 -12.34 -5.35 26.25
CA TYR A 372 -12.05 -4.05 26.85
C TYR A 372 -10.72 -4.01 27.62
N HIS A 373 -10.40 -5.04 28.41
CA HIS A 373 -9.19 -5.02 29.24
C HIS A 373 -7.94 -5.02 28.38
N TYR A 374 -7.92 -5.90 27.37
CA TYR A 374 -6.84 -5.95 26.41
C TYR A 374 -6.73 -4.62 25.66
N THR A 375 -7.83 -4.14 25.08
CA THR A 375 -7.87 -2.87 24.33
C THR A 375 -7.34 -1.70 25.17
N ASN A 376 -7.85 -1.53 26.39
CA ASN A 376 -7.43 -0.44 27.27
C ASN A 376 -5.93 -0.52 27.58
N LYS A 377 -5.41 -1.71 27.93
CA LYS A 377 -3.98 -1.88 28.24
C LYS A 377 -3.09 -1.55 27.04
N MET A 378 -3.44 -2.07 25.87
CA MET A 378 -2.65 -1.91 24.65
C MET A 378 -2.68 -0.48 24.12
N MET A 379 -3.86 0.15 24.09
CA MET A 379 -4.00 1.54 23.66
C MET A 379 -3.27 2.50 24.61
N ASN A 380 -3.33 2.30 25.93
CA ASN A 380 -2.54 3.09 26.87
C ASN A 380 -1.03 2.99 26.60
N HIS A 381 -0.53 1.78 26.30
CA HIS A 381 0.89 1.56 25.99
C HIS A 381 1.30 2.21 24.66
N ALA A 382 0.46 2.07 23.62
CA ALA A 382 0.79 2.54 22.28
C ALA A 382 0.64 4.06 22.12
N PHE A 383 -0.34 4.69 22.79
CA PHE A 383 -0.71 6.09 22.54
C PHE A 383 -0.23 7.07 23.62
N ASN A 384 -0.55 6.84 24.89
CA ASN A 384 -0.51 7.90 25.91
C ASN A 384 0.88 8.53 26.07
N ARG A 385 1.97 7.77 25.90
CA ARG A 385 3.34 8.30 26.01
C ARG A 385 3.73 9.30 24.91
N PHE A 386 2.95 9.36 23.83
CA PHE A 386 3.17 10.27 22.70
C PHE A 386 2.06 11.32 22.56
N LEU A 387 1.05 11.28 23.42
CA LEU A 387 0.02 12.31 23.49
C LEU A 387 0.44 13.46 24.41
N PRO A 388 -0.11 14.67 24.22
CA PRO A 388 0.09 15.77 25.16
C PRO A 388 -0.32 15.37 26.59
N ASN A 389 0.33 16.00 27.58
CA ASN A 389 -0.05 15.83 28.99
C ASN A 389 -1.55 16.15 29.13
N ASP A 390 -2.27 15.32 29.90
CA ASP A 390 -3.72 15.38 30.15
C ASP A 390 -4.64 14.80 29.05
N VAL A 391 -4.11 14.35 27.90
CA VAL A 391 -4.90 13.66 26.85
C VAL A 391 -4.61 12.16 26.87
N GLY A 392 -5.64 11.35 27.12
CA GLY A 392 -5.59 9.89 27.02
C GLY A 392 -5.99 9.39 25.64
N TRP A 393 -5.63 8.14 25.32
CA TRP A 393 -6.06 7.50 24.07
C TRP A 393 -7.58 7.53 23.88
N ARG A 394 -8.34 7.41 24.99
CA ARG A 394 -9.80 7.39 24.96
C ARG A 394 -10.37 8.70 24.44
N ASP A 395 -9.72 9.82 24.73
CA ASP A 395 -10.16 11.15 24.32
C ASP A 395 -10.07 11.35 22.81
N LEU A 396 -9.24 10.56 22.11
CA LEU A 396 -9.15 10.64 20.65
C LEU A 396 -10.42 10.17 19.94
N PHE A 397 -11.18 9.27 20.57
CA PHE A 397 -12.29 8.57 19.92
C PHE A 397 -13.65 9.09 20.38
N GLU A 398 -14.50 9.40 19.42
CA GLU A 398 -15.92 9.69 19.62
C GLU A 398 -16.65 8.46 20.17
N MET A 399 -16.31 7.27 19.68
CA MET A 399 -16.91 6.02 20.12
C MET A 399 -15.89 4.89 20.08
N VAL A 400 -15.94 4.02 21.09
CA VAL A 400 -15.13 2.81 21.15
C VAL A 400 -16.05 1.60 21.22
N ILE A 401 -15.84 0.64 20.34
CA ILE A 401 -16.59 -0.61 20.23
C ILE A 401 -15.59 -1.77 20.32
N VAL A 402 -15.61 -2.46 21.45
CA VAL A 402 -14.82 -3.66 21.71
C VAL A 402 -15.65 -4.90 21.44
N SER A 403 -15.01 -6.06 21.30
CA SER A 403 -15.69 -7.34 21.06
C SER A 403 -16.71 -7.26 19.90
N ALA A 404 -16.37 -6.54 18.84
CA ALA A 404 -17.29 -6.21 17.75
C ALA A 404 -17.78 -7.44 16.97
N ARG A 405 -17.02 -8.53 16.96
CA ARG A 405 -17.29 -9.76 16.19
C ARG A 405 -17.35 -9.53 14.67
N LYS A 406 -16.43 -8.73 14.14
CA LYS A 406 -16.22 -8.62 12.70
C LYS A 406 -15.93 -10.03 12.13
N PRO A 407 -16.54 -10.42 10.99
CA PRO A 407 -17.31 -9.60 10.05
C PRO A 407 -18.79 -9.37 10.42
N GLU A 408 -19.34 -10.10 11.40
CA GLU A 408 -20.78 -10.06 11.74
C GLU A 408 -21.24 -8.66 12.12
N PHE A 409 -20.37 -7.85 12.75
CA PHE A 409 -20.60 -6.44 13.04
C PHE A 409 -21.14 -5.62 11.85
N PHE A 410 -20.67 -5.90 10.63
CA PHE A 410 -21.05 -5.18 9.42
C PHE A 410 -22.29 -5.76 8.73
N GLN A 411 -22.66 -6.99 9.07
CA GLN A 411 -23.68 -7.77 8.37
C GLN A 411 -24.98 -7.92 9.17
N LEU A 412 -24.84 -8.12 10.48
CA LEU A 412 -25.89 -8.54 11.39
C LEU A 412 -26.17 -7.47 12.44
N SER A 413 -27.35 -7.57 13.06
CA SER A 413 -27.72 -6.73 14.21
C SER A 413 -27.53 -7.52 15.50
N HIS A 414 -26.48 -7.21 16.25
CA HIS A 414 -26.21 -7.81 17.56
C HIS A 414 -26.60 -6.87 18.71
N PRO A 415 -26.90 -7.43 19.90
CA PRO A 415 -27.08 -6.62 21.10
C PRO A 415 -25.85 -5.76 21.39
N LEU A 416 -26.10 -4.56 21.90
CA LEU A 416 -25.08 -3.61 22.33
C LEU A 416 -25.06 -3.56 23.87
N TYR A 417 -23.86 -3.51 24.44
CA TYR A 417 -23.67 -3.31 25.86
C TYR A 417 -22.76 -2.11 26.09
N GLU A 418 -23.09 -1.25 27.05
CA GLU A 418 -22.22 -0.15 27.46
C GLU A 418 -21.31 -0.62 28.59
N VAL A 419 -20.01 -0.38 28.45
CA VAL A 419 -19.03 -0.62 29.52
C VAL A 419 -19.09 0.59 30.46
N VAL A 420 -19.50 0.35 31.71
CA VAL A 420 -19.83 1.41 32.67
C VAL A 420 -18.82 1.60 33.77
N THR A 421 -17.83 0.72 33.87
CA THR A 421 -16.79 0.75 34.91
C THR A 421 -15.43 0.38 34.34
N ASP A 422 -14.37 0.84 35.02
CA ASP A 422 -12.98 0.56 34.65
C ASP A 422 -12.61 -0.93 34.78
N ASP A 423 -13.35 -1.68 35.60
CA ASP A 423 -13.22 -3.14 35.72
C ASP A 423 -14.06 -3.91 34.68
N GLY A 424 -14.67 -3.20 33.71
CA GLY A 424 -15.29 -3.82 32.53
C GLY A 424 -16.73 -4.31 32.73
N LEU A 425 -17.42 -3.89 33.79
CA LEU A 425 -18.84 -4.22 33.95
C LEU A 425 -19.67 -3.57 32.85
N MET A 426 -20.64 -4.35 32.37
CA MET A 426 -21.45 -3.99 31.22
C MET A 426 -22.93 -3.91 31.59
N ARG A 427 -23.63 -2.93 31.02
CA ARG A 427 -25.10 -2.88 31.05
C ARG A 427 -25.67 -2.95 29.63
N PRO A 428 -26.82 -3.62 29.41
CA PRO A 428 -27.48 -3.60 28.11
C PRO A 428 -27.82 -2.17 27.68
N CYS A 429 -27.59 -1.86 26.41
CA CYS A 429 -27.95 -0.58 25.81
C CYS A 429 -28.62 -0.78 24.45
N PHE A 430 -29.59 0.07 24.11
CA PHE A 430 -30.34 -0.04 22.85
C PHE A 430 -29.94 1.01 21.81
N LYS A 431 -29.10 1.97 22.19
CA LYS A 431 -28.63 3.05 21.33
C LYS A 431 -27.20 3.41 21.69
N ALA A 432 -26.32 3.50 20.70
CA ALA A 432 -25.01 4.10 20.90
C ALA A 432 -25.14 5.63 21.01
N ASN A 433 -24.28 6.26 21.81
CA ASN A 433 -24.21 7.70 21.98
C ASN A 433 -22.76 8.14 21.75
N SER A 434 -22.56 9.40 21.33
CA SER A 434 -21.23 10.01 21.30
C SER A 434 -20.58 9.99 22.68
N GLY A 435 -19.25 9.88 22.71
CA GLY A 435 -18.46 9.65 23.90
C GLY A 435 -18.59 8.25 24.51
N GLY A 436 -19.34 7.33 23.90
CA GLY A 436 -19.64 6.01 24.50
C GLY A 436 -18.57 4.94 24.28
N LEU A 437 -18.44 4.05 25.27
CA LEU A 437 -17.64 2.83 25.22
C LEU A 437 -18.57 1.61 25.26
N TYR A 438 -18.49 0.77 24.24
CA TYR A 438 -19.45 -0.30 24.00
C TYR A 438 -18.78 -1.64 23.71
N SER A 439 -19.53 -2.71 23.93
CA SER A 439 -19.18 -4.07 23.57
C SER A 439 -20.26 -4.68 22.68
N GLY A 440 -19.84 -5.25 21.55
CA GLY A 440 -20.73 -5.82 20.53
C GLY A 440 -21.40 -4.76 19.65
N GLY A 441 -22.71 -4.88 19.43
CA GLY A 441 -23.48 -3.99 18.54
C GLY A 441 -23.31 -4.26 17.05
N SER A 442 -23.69 -3.29 16.22
CA SER A 442 -23.56 -3.37 14.77
C SER A 442 -23.25 -2.02 14.13
N ALA A 443 -22.67 -2.05 12.94
CA ALA A 443 -22.32 -0.84 12.19
C ALA A 443 -23.55 0.03 11.86
N GLN A 444 -24.71 -0.58 11.62
CA GLN A 444 -25.98 0.13 11.39
C GLN A 444 -26.41 0.95 12.62
N MET A 445 -26.11 0.47 13.83
CA MET A 445 -26.38 1.25 15.05
C MET A 445 -25.47 2.47 15.14
N VAL A 446 -24.22 2.36 14.67
CA VAL A 446 -23.25 3.47 14.63
C VAL A 446 -23.70 4.53 13.63
N GLU A 447 -24.04 4.13 12.40
CA GLU A 447 -24.56 5.06 11.37
C GLU A 447 -25.79 5.83 11.89
N LYS A 448 -26.74 5.11 12.47
CA LYS A 448 -27.96 5.70 13.04
C LYS A 448 -27.69 6.59 14.25
N SER A 449 -26.71 6.25 15.08
CA SER A 449 -26.31 7.05 16.24
C SER A 449 -25.67 8.36 15.83
N LEU A 450 -24.87 8.35 14.77
CA LEU A 450 -24.10 9.52 14.33
C LEU A 450 -24.83 10.33 13.26
N GLU A 451 -25.97 9.84 12.77
CA GLU A 451 -26.79 10.46 11.73
C GLU A 451 -26.00 10.70 10.43
N ILE A 452 -25.22 9.69 10.04
CA ILE A 452 -24.31 9.73 8.88
C ILE A 452 -24.65 8.64 7.87
N HIS A 453 -24.33 8.91 6.61
CA HIS A 453 -24.39 7.92 5.55
C HIS A 453 -23.03 7.22 5.35
N GLY A 454 -23.08 6.00 4.81
CA GLY A 454 -21.88 5.16 4.67
C GLY A 454 -20.75 5.77 3.84
N ASP A 455 -21.05 6.57 2.81
CA ASP A 455 -20.05 7.22 1.96
C ASP A 455 -19.30 8.37 2.66
N GLU A 456 -19.78 8.79 3.84
CA GLU A 456 -19.12 9.75 4.73
C GLU A 456 -18.16 9.09 5.74
N ILE A 457 -18.13 7.75 5.76
CA ILE A 457 -17.34 6.95 6.68
C ILE A 457 -16.15 6.35 5.94
N LEU A 458 -14.95 6.56 6.45
CA LEU A 458 -13.75 5.81 6.07
C LEU A 458 -13.46 4.75 7.14
N TYR A 459 -13.45 3.47 6.78
CA TYR A 459 -12.97 2.42 7.67
C TYR A 459 -11.58 1.94 7.28
N VAL A 460 -10.68 1.95 8.25
CA VAL A 460 -9.27 1.59 8.12
C VAL A 460 -9.04 0.30 8.88
N GLY A 461 -8.54 -0.72 8.20
CA GLY A 461 -8.24 -2.03 8.79
C GLY A 461 -7.10 -2.74 8.08
N ASP A 462 -6.59 -3.81 8.67
CA ASP A 462 -5.58 -4.66 8.06
C ASP A 462 -6.24 -5.85 7.34
N HIS A 463 -7.43 -6.31 7.73
CA HIS A 463 -7.97 -7.55 7.18
C HIS A 463 -8.88 -7.30 5.96
N ILE A 464 -8.45 -7.74 4.77
CA ILE A 464 -9.17 -7.48 3.50
C ILE A 464 -10.63 -7.94 3.54
N TYR A 465 -10.91 -9.16 4.02
CA TYR A 465 -12.28 -9.64 4.06
C TYR A 465 -13.11 -8.98 5.17
N THR A 466 -12.76 -9.18 6.44
CA THR A 466 -13.59 -8.76 7.57
C THR A 466 -13.74 -7.26 7.71
N ASP A 467 -12.71 -6.47 7.36
CA ASP A 467 -12.71 -5.02 7.56
C ASP A 467 -13.09 -4.28 6.30
N VAL A 468 -12.45 -4.59 5.17
CA VAL A 468 -12.56 -3.79 3.94
C VAL A 468 -13.70 -4.29 3.04
N SER A 469 -13.77 -5.60 2.75
CA SER A 469 -14.80 -6.14 1.87
C SER A 469 -16.20 -6.00 2.47
N GLN A 470 -16.37 -6.32 3.75
CA GLN A 470 -17.71 -6.33 4.36
C GLN A 470 -18.28 -4.93 4.57
N SER A 471 -17.49 -3.99 5.09
CA SER A 471 -17.91 -2.60 5.25
C SER A 471 -18.29 -1.96 3.91
N LYS A 472 -17.53 -2.23 2.85
CA LYS A 472 -17.83 -1.70 1.51
C LYS A 472 -19.07 -2.32 0.87
N VAL A 473 -19.18 -3.65 0.88
CA VAL A 473 -20.26 -4.36 0.16
C VAL A 473 -21.61 -4.15 0.84
N HIS A 474 -21.65 -4.17 2.18
CA HIS A 474 -22.92 -4.12 2.92
C HIS A 474 -23.35 -2.70 3.30
N LEU A 475 -22.40 -1.78 3.52
CA LEU A 475 -22.69 -0.45 4.06
C LEU A 475 -22.22 0.69 3.15
N ARG A 476 -21.51 0.38 2.06
CA ARG A 476 -20.91 1.36 1.13
C ARG A 476 -19.92 2.31 1.80
N TRP A 477 -19.31 1.86 2.90
CA TRP A 477 -18.23 2.60 3.54
C TRP A 477 -17.06 2.78 2.59
N ARG A 478 -16.39 3.94 2.68
CA ARG A 478 -15.06 4.12 2.10
C ARG A 478 -14.07 3.31 2.91
N THR A 479 -13.01 2.84 2.28
CA THR A 479 -12.12 1.85 2.90
C THR A 479 -10.66 2.13 2.64
N ALA A 480 -9.85 1.99 3.68
CA ALA A 480 -8.40 2.00 3.62
C ALA A 480 -7.84 0.67 4.15
N LEU A 481 -6.85 0.12 3.46
CA LEU A 481 -6.18 -1.11 3.88
C LEU A 481 -4.76 -0.83 4.37
N ILE A 482 -4.41 -1.40 5.53
CA ILE A 482 -3.06 -1.40 6.06
C ILE A 482 -2.31 -2.67 5.63
N CYS A 483 -1.16 -2.47 4.98
CA CYS A 483 -0.27 -3.52 4.50
C CYS A 483 1.18 -3.17 4.86
N ARG A 484 1.60 -3.56 6.07
CA ARG A 484 2.91 -3.20 6.64
C ARG A 484 4.07 -3.55 5.71
N GLU A 485 3.98 -4.68 5.03
CA GLU A 485 4.99 -5.27 4.16
C GLU A 485 5.28 -4.42 2.89
N LEU A 486 4.48 -3.39 2.62
CA LEU A 486 4.70 -2.49 1.49
C LEU A 486 6.00 -1.69 1.60
N GLU A 487 6.44 -1.37 2.82
CA GLU A 487 7.71 -0.66 3.01
C GLU A 487 8.89 -1.53 2.55
N ASP A 488 8.93 -2.79 3.00
CA ASP A 488 9.97 -3.74 2.60
C ASP A 488 9.92 -4.05 1.09
N GLU A 489 8.70 -4.19 0.52
CA GLU A 489 8.55 -4.38 -0.92
C GLU A 489 9.04 -3.16 -1.71
N PHE A 490 8.74 -1.95 -1.25
CA PHE A 490 9.18 -0.71 -1.89
C PHE A 490 10.71 -0.60 -1.90
N ASP A 491 11.34 -0.84 -0.75
CA ASP A 491 12.80 -0.79 -0.63
C ASP A 491 13.48 -1.85 -1.51
N ALA A 492 12.92 -3.07 -1.56
CA ALA A 492 13.40 -4.12 -2.45
C ALA A 492 13.22 -3.77 -3.94
N LEU A 493 12.14 -3.06 -4.31
CA LEU A 493 11.93 -2.57 -5.68
C LEU A 493 12.97 -1.53 -6.09
N VAL A 494 13.29 -0.59 -5.20
CA VAL A 494 14.33 0.42 -5.45
C VAL A 494 15.69 -0.27 -5.65
N GLN A 495 16.03 -1.24 -4.80
CA GLN A 495 17.30 -1.95 -4.87
C GLN A 495 17.43 -2.85 -6.12
N SER A 496 16.32 -3.40 -6.62
CA SER A 496 16.31 -4.30 -7.79
C SER A 496 16.12 -3.60 -9.14
N TYR A 497 15.97 -2.27 -9.15
CA TYR A 497 15.59 -1.50 -10.33
C TYR A 497 16.47 -1.81 -11.57
N ASP A 498 17.79 -1.70 -11.44
CA ASP A 498 18.73 -1.92 -12.55
C ASP A 498 18.67 -3.37 -13.09
N GLN A 499 18.46 -4.35 -12.22
CA GLN A 499 18.35 -5.76 -12.62
C GLN A 499 17.04 -5.98 -13.39
N LYS A 500 15.96 -5.37 -12.91
CA LYS A 500 14.65 -5.44 -13.57
C LYS A 500 14.67 -4.76 -14.93
N GLU A 501 15.29 -3.59 -15.06
CA GLU A 501 15.43 -2.89 -16.35
C GLU A 501 16.19 -3.74 -17.38
N LYS A 502 17.30 -4.38 -16.95
CA LYS A 502 18.05 -5.32 -17.79
C LYS A 502 17.21 -6.52 -18.20
N LEU A 503 16.44 -7.10 -17.28
CA LEU A 503 15.54 -8.21 -17.58
C LEU A 503 14.50 -7.82 -18.62
N VAL A 504 13.83 -6.69 -18.43
CA VAL A 504 12.84 -6.16 -19.38
C VAL A 504 13.47 -5.92 -20.76
N THR A 505 14.67 -5.34 -20.80
CA THR A 505 15.41 -5.13 -22.06
C THR A 505 15.70 -6.44 -22.78
N LEU A 506 16.13 -7.49 -22.07
CA LEU A 506 16.40 -8.81 -22.66
C LEU A 506 15.11 -9.46 -23.19
N ILE A 507 13.99 -9.31 -22.49
CA ILE A 507 12.68 -9.80 -22.93
C ILE A 507 12.25 -9.07 -24.21
N GLN A 508 12.36 -7.74 -24.26
CA GLN A 508 12.07 -6.96 -25.47
C GLN A 508 12.95 -7.38 -26.65
N GLN A 509 14.25 -7.61 -26.42
CA GLN A 509 15.15 -8.14 -27.46
C GLN A 509 14.69 -9.52 -27.94
N LYS A 510 14.26 -10.41 -27.04
CA LYS A 510 13.74 -11.73 -27.39
C LYS A 510 12.46 -11.63 -28.20
N GLU A 511 11.55 -10.73 -27.84
CA GLU A 511 10.30 -10.48 -28.59
C GLU A 511 10.59 -10.02 -30.01
N ILE A 512 11.48 -9.04 -30.19
CA ILE A 512 11.91 -8.56 -31.51
C ILE A 512 12.48 -9.71 -32.36
N VAL A 513 13.41 -10.50 -31.79
CA VAL A 513 14.02 -11.64 -32.50
C VAL A 513 12.96 -12.69 -32.85
N GLY A 514 12.03 -12.98 -31.93
CA GLY A 514 10.93 -13.92 -32.12
C GLY A 514 9.97 -13.49 -33.22
N ASP A 515 9.60 -12.21 -33.26
CA ASP A 515 8.73 -11.65 -34.30
C ASP A 515 9.36 -11.75 -35.68
N LEU A 516 10.65 -11.40 -35.78
CA LEU A 516 11.41 -11.55 -37.02
C LEU A 516 11.49 -13.01 -37.46
N PHE A 517 11.79 -13.93 -36.53
CA PHE A 517 11.80 -15.36 -36.79
C PHE A 517 10.44 -15.86 -37.30
N ASN A 518 9.35 -15.43 -36.68
CA ASN A 518 7.99 -15.81 -37.08
C ASN A 518 7.64 -15.32 -38.50
N GLN A 519 8.07 -14.12 -38.89
CA GLN A 519 7.87 -13.63 -40.26
C GLN A 519 8.64 -14.46 -41.29
N LEU A 520 9.89 -14.79 -41.02
CA LEU A 520 10.69 -15.65 -41.91
C LEU A 520 10.13 -17.07 -41.98
N ARG A 521 9.69 -17.63 -40.85
CA ARG A 521 9.03 -18.93 -40.79
C ARG A 521 7.74 -18.97 -41.63
N LEU A 522 6.94 -17.90 -41.58
CA LEU A 522 5.74 -17.80 -42.42
C LEU A 522 6.10 -17.71 -43.91
N ALA A 523 7.17 -16.99 -44.26
CA ALA A 523 7.66 -16.93 -45.64
C ALA A 523 8.06 -18.33 -46.13
N GLN A 524 8.84 -19.06 -45.33
CA GLN A 524 9.24 -20.44 -45.62
C GLN A 524 8.02 -21.36 -45.78
N GLN A 525 7.08 -21.32 -44.83
CA GLN A 525 5.87 -22.14 -44.87
C GLN A 525 5.05 -21.89 -46.14
N ARG A 526 4.88 -20.63 -46.56
CA ARG A 526 4.12 -20.30 -47.79
C ARG A 526 4.83 -20.85 -49.02
N ARG A 527 6.14 -20.66 -49.12
CA ARG A 527 6.97 -21.17 -50.22
C ARG A 527 6.94 -22.69 -50.33
N SER A 528 7.06 -23.41 -49.21
CA SER A 528 6.97 -24.87 -49.18
C SER A 528 5.60 -25.41 -49.63
N ASN A 529 4.55 -24.59 -49.56
CA ASN A 529 3.21 -24.92 -50.03
C ASN A 529 2.91 -24.32 -51.42
N SER A 530 3.94 -23.91 -52.18
CA SER A 530 3.82 -23.29 -53.51
C SER A 530 2.95 -22.03 -53.54
N ARG A 531 2.93 -21.27 -52.45
CA ARG A 531 2.23 -19.97 -52.34
C ARG A 531 3.25 -18.84 -52.27
N PRO A 532 2.95 -17.65 -52.82
CA PRO A 532 3.83 -16.49 -52.66
C PRO A 532 4.00 -16.13 -51.18
N ALA A 533 5.21 -15.70 -50.82
CA ALA A 533 5.50 -15.16 -49.49
C ALA A 533 4.83 -13.78 -49.32
N GLN A 534 5.09 -13.12 -48.19
CA GLN A 534 4.52 -11.81 -47.87
C GLN A 534 4.85 -10.75 -48.91
N THR A 535 6.03 -10.84 -49.56
CA THR A 535 6.48 -9.92 -50.61
C THR A 535 7.15 -10.68 -51.75
N LEU A 536 7.31 -10.03 -52.90
CA LEU A 536 8.06 -10.59 -54.04
C LEU A 536 9.51 -10.89 -53.67
N ALA A 537 10.19 -9.98 -52.96
CA ALA A 537 11.55 -10.19 -52.50
C ALA A 537 11.68 -11.42 -51.60
N ALA A 538 10.75 -11.60 -50.64
CA ALA A 538 10.72 -12.78 -49.78
C ALA A 538 10.39 -14.08 -50.55
N THR A 539 9.63 -13.98 -51.63
CA THR A 539 9.28 -15.13 -52.50
C THR A 539 10.49 -15.58 -53.32
N CYS A 540 11.31 -14.63 -53.78
CA CYS A 540 12.48 -14.89 -54.61
C CYS A 540 13.78 -15.07 -53.82
N MET A 541 13.76 -14.92 -52.49
CA MET A 541 14.95 -15.08 -51.63
C MET A 541 15.51 -16.50 -51.72
N ASP A 542 16.82 -16.67 -51.61
CA ASP A 542 17.43 -18.00 -51.61
C ASP A 542 17.00 -18.85 -50.39
N ASP A 543 16.71 -20.14 -50.62
CA ASP A 543 16.24 -21.06 -49.56
C ASP A 543 17.30 -21.31 -48.48
N HIS A 544 18.58 -21.35 -48.86
CA HIS A 544 19.68 -21.54 -47.92
C HIS A 544 19.87 -20.30 -47.07
N GLU A 545 19.86 -19.11 -47.67
CA GLU A 545 19.95 -17.82 -46.95
C GLU A 545 18.79 -17.63 -45.96
N LEU A 546 17.56 -17.98 -46.37
CA LEU A 546 16.38 -17.92 -45.50
C LEU A 546 16.53 -18.88 -44.29
N THR A 547 16.97 -20.11 -44.55
CA THR A 547 17.17 -21.12 -43.51
C THR A 547 18.29 -20.72 -42.55
N GLU A 548 19.41 -20.21 -43.07
CA GLU A 548 20.53 -19.74 -42.25
C GLU A 548 20.11 -18.57 -41.35
N SER A 549 19.33 -17.62 -41.87
CA SER A 549 18.79 -16.50 -41.09
C SER A 549 17.87 -16.99 -39.96
N MET A 550 16.97 -17.94 -40.25
CA MET A 550 16.11 -18.55 -39.23
C MET A 550 16.91 -19.30 -38.16
N GLN A 551 17.93 -20.05 -38.55
CA GLN A 551 18.81 -20.76 -37.61
C GLN A 551 19.55 -19.79 -36.67
N LYS A 552 20.10 -18.70 -37.22
CA LYS A 552 20.78 -17.65 -36.43
C LYS A 552 19.83 -17.05 -35.39
N LEU A 553 18.61 -16.69 -35.79
CA LEU A 553 17.61 -16.12 -34.87
C LEU A 553 17.22 -17.13 -33.78
N LEU A 554 17.03 -18.40 -34.13
CA LEU A 554 16.68 -19.45 -33.16
C LEU A 554 17.79 -19.64 -32.11
N ILE A 555 19.06 -19.66 -32.52
CA ILE A 555 20.20 -19.74 -31.60
C ILE A 555 20.25 -18.51 -30.68
N VAL A 556 19.99 -17.31 -31.22
CA VAL A 556 19.93 -16.08 -30.41
C VAL A 556 18.81 -16.16 -29.37
N MET A 557 17.61 -16.62 -29.76
CA MET A 557 16.50 -16.81 -28.82
C MET A 557 16.84 -17.78 -27.70
N GLN A 558 17.46 -18.92 -28.01
CA GLN A 558 17.90 -19.90 -27.00
C GLN A 558 18.89 -19.29 -26.00
N ARG A 559 19.86 -18.51 -26.47
CA ARG A 559 20.82 -17.81 -25.60
C ARG A 559 20.19 -16.70 -24.77
N LEU A 560 19.14 -16.05 -25.28
CA LEU A 560 18.36 -15.09 -24.51
C LEU A 560 17.58 -15.81 -23.41
N ASP A 561 16.99 -16.97 -23.71
CA ASP A 561 16.28 -17.81 -22.72
C ASP A 561 17.19 -18.28 -21.59
N GLU A 562 18.41 -18.72 -21.90
CA GLU A 562 19.43 -19.09 -20.91
C GLU A 562 19.78 -17.96 -19.94
N LYS A 563 19.61 -16.69 -20.35
CA LYS A 563 19.81 -15.52 -19.49
C LYS A 563 18.54 -15.08 -18.76
N ILE A 564 17.41 -15.08 -19.46
CA ILE A 564 16.13 -14.59 -18.96
C ILE A 564 15.58 -15.51 -17.87
N GLY A 565 15.68 -16.83 -18.04
CA GLY A 565 15.15 -17.81 -17.09
C GLY A 565 15.63 -17.59 -15.65
N PRO A 566 16.95 -17.63 -15.38
CA PRO A 566 17.50 -17.38 -14.04
C PRO A 566 17.19 -15.98 -13.49
N MET A 567 17.13 -14.96 -14.36
CA MET A 567 16.77 -13.61 -13.94
C MET A 567 15.29 -13.48 -13.53
N LEU A 568 14.39 -14.24 -14.16
CA LEU A 568 12.98 -14.32 -13.77
C LEU A 568 12.79 -15.09 -12.47
N GLU A 569 13.57 -16.16 -12.24
CA GLU A 569 13.50 -16.93 -11.00
C GLU A 569 13.94 -16.09 -9.80
N SER A 570 15.03 -15.33 -9.95
CA SER A 570 15.58 -14.45 -8.93
C SER A 570 14.83 -13.12 -8.75
N ASP A 571 13.89 -12.78 -9.63
CA ASP A 571 13.08 -11.57 -9.50
C ASP A 571 12.22 -11.62 -8.22
N GLY A 572 12.38 -10.60 -7.37
CA GLY A 572 11.68 -10.48 -6.10
C GLY A 572 12.31 -11.21 -4.92
N GLU A 573 13.45 -11.89 -5.09
CA GLU A 573 14.14 -12.57 -3.97
C GLU A 573 14.63 -11.61 -2.88
N LEU A 574 14.88 -10.34 -3.22
CA LEU A 574 15.21 -9.30 -2.24
C LEU A 574 14.08 -9.03 -1.24
N PHE A 575 12.83 -9.25 -1.65
CA PHE A 575 11.67 -9.15 -0.76
C PHE A 575 11.41 -10.49 -0.06
N ASN A 576 11.23 -11.57 -0.82
CA ASN A 576 11.09 -12.91 -0.26
C ASN A 576 11.65 -13.97 -1.23
N LYS A 577 12.58 -14.80 -0.73
CA LYS A 577 13.30 -15.80 -1.54
C LYS A 577 12.39 -16.86 -2.15
N ARG A 578 11.33 -17.28 -1.47
CA ARG A 578 10.44 -18.37 -1.92
C ARG A 578 9.37 -17.84 -2.86
N TRP A 579 8.73 -16.75 -2.45
CA TRP A 579 7.50 -16.28 -3.07
C TRP A 579 7.72 -15.12 -4.03
N GLY A 580 8.82 -14.38 -3.93
CA GLY A 580 9.01 -13.12 -4.63
C GLY A 580 8.04 -12.04 -4.14
N TRP A 581 7.85 -10.99 -4.94
CA TRP A 581 7.04 -9.79 -4.65
C TRP A 581 5.65 -10.03 -4.03
N LEU A 582 5.28 -9.32 -2.98
CA LEU A 582 3.92 -9.35 -2.43
C LEU A 582 2.86 -8.99 -3.49
N SER A 583 3.10 -7.93 -4.26
CA SER A 583 2.13 -7.35 -5.18
C SER A 583 2.06 -8.00 -6.56
N ARG A 584 2.98 -8.93 -6.87
CA ARG A 584 3.11 -9.51 -8.22
C ARG A 584 3.17 -11.02 -8.21
N ALA A 585 2.63 -11.61 -9.26
CA ALA A 585 2.69 -13.05 -9.52
C ALA A 585 3.20 -13.26 -10.95
N GLY A 586 4.53 -13.29 -11.08
CA GLY A 586 5.23 -13.15 -12.35
C GLY A 586 5.66 -11.71 -12.61
N LEU A 587 6.25 -11.45 -13.79
CA LEU A 587 6.87 -10.16 -14.09
C LEU A 587 5.85 -9.04 -14.35
N TRP A 588 4.79 -9.36 -15.08
CA TRP A 588 3.83 -8.37 -15.61
C TRP A 588 2.46 -8.40 -14.94
N ASP A 589 2.20 -9.42 -14.12
CA ASP A 589 0.87 -9.64 -13.57
C ASP A 589 0.79 -9.36 -12.07
N LYS A 590 -0.37 -8.83 -11.67
CA LYS A 590 -0.67 -8.53 -10.28
C LYS A 590 -0.92 -9.85 -9.53
N SER A 591 -0.53 -9.90 -8.27
CA SER A 591 -0.85 -11.05 -7.42
C SER A 591 -2.36 -11.12 -7.15
N HIS A 592 -2.84 -12.29 -6.75
CA HIS A 592 -4.22 -12.45 -6.32
C HIS A 592 -4.56 -11.51 -5.15
N LEU A 593 -3.60 -11.27 -4.25
CA LEU A 593 -3.69 -10.28 -3.18
C LEU A 593 -3.95 -8.88 -3.72
N THR A 594 -3.11 -8.38 -4.63
CA THR A 594 -3.29 -7.05 -5.23
C THR A 594 -4.64 -6.90 -5.91
N ARG A 595 -5.15 -7.96 -6.57
CA ARG A 595 -6.53 -7.95 -7.07
C ARG A 595 -7.56 -7.73 -5.95
N GLN A 596 -7.41 -8.38 -4.79
CA GLN A 596 -8.32 -8.16 -3.67
C GLN A 596 -8.21 -6.73 -3.12
N ILE A 597 -6.99 -6.21 -2.98
CA ILE A 597 -6.73 -4.82 -2.57
C ILE A 597 -7.45 -3.86 -3.52
N GLU A 598 -7.23 -3.99 -4.84
CA GLU A 598 -7.85 -3.12 -5.83
C GLU A 598 -9.38 -3.25 -5.84
N LYS A 599 -9.87 -4.47 -5.65
CA LYS A 599 -11.32 -4.71 -5.61
C LYS A 599 -11.98 -4.02 -4.43
N TYR A 600 -11.38 -4.06 -3.24
CA TYR A 600 -12.05 -3.65 -2.02
C TYR A 600 -11.55 -2.31 -1.47
N ALA A 601 -10.24 -2.07 -1.36
CA ALA A 601 -9.71 -0.85 -0.78
C ALA A 601 -9.82 0.36 -1.74
N ASP A 602 -10.27 1.50 -1.24
CA ASP A 602 -10.19 2.77 -1.99
C ASP A 602 -8.76 3.28 -2.01
N ILE A 603 -8.12 3.26 -0.85
CA ILE A 603 -6.70 3.55 -0.65
C ILE A 603 -6.02 2.43 0.14
N TYR A 604 -4.71 2.31 0.05
CA TYR A 604 -3.93 1.40 0.89
C TYR A 604 -2.57 1.99 1.20
N THR A 605 -2.01 1.63 2.35
CA THR A 605 -0.72 2.17 2.83
C THR A 605 -0.09 1.23 3.86
N SER A 606 1.16 1.49 4.27
CA SER A 606 1.87 0.61 5.21
C SER A 606 1.44 0.78 6.67
N ARG A 607 1.01 1.98 7.08
CA ARG A 607 0.65 2.32 8.45
C ARG A 607 -0.36 3.47 8.50
N VAL A 608 -1.10 3.59 9.60
CA VAL A 608 -2.01 4.73 9.83
C VAL A 608 -1.24 6.05 10.04
N SER A 609 -0.04 6.02 10.64
CA SER A 609 0.79 7.22 10.82
C SER A 609 1.15 7.91 9.50
N ASN A 610 1.07 7.23 8.36
CA ASN A 610 1.31 7.84 7.04
C ASN A 610 0.30 8.94 6.71
N PHE A 611 -0.89 8.94 7.33
CA PHE A 611 -1.83 10.06 7.21
C PHE A 611 -1.25 11.38 7.74
N LEU A 612 -0.26 11.36 8.64
CA LEU A 612 0.41 12.56 9.14
C LEU A 612 1.10 13.36 8.02
N HIS A 613 1.52 12.70 6.95
CA HIS A 613 2.16 13.35 5.82
C HIS A 613 1.17 13.98 4.83
N TYR A 614 -0.13 13.89 5.13
CA TYR A 614 -1.21 14.45 4.32
C TYR A 614 -2.14 15.28 5.20
N THR A 615 -2.75 16.30 4.63
CA THR A 615 -3.80 17.03 5.33
C THR A 615 -5.03 16.12 5.54
N PRO A 616 -5.76 16.21 6.68
CA PRO A 616 -7.07 15.58 6.87
C PRO A 616 -8.15 16.00 5.84
N PHE A 617 -7.83 16.94 4.96
CA PHE A 617 -8.65 17.45 3.84
C PHE A 617 -8.14 16.99 2.46
N MET A 618 -7.25 15.98 2.42
CA MET A 618 -6.59 15.54 1.21
C MET A 618 -7.59 14.99 0.17
N TYR A 619 -7.33 15.30 -1.10
CA TYR A 619 -8.03 14.72 -2.23
C TYR A 619 -7.13 13.71 -2.93
N PHE A 620 -7.38 12.43 -2.69
CA PHE A 620 -6.64 11.34 -3.30
C PHE A 620 -7.23 11.00 -4.66
N GLN A 621 -6.40 11.01 -5.71
CA GLN A 621 -6.80 10.66 -7.07
C GLN A 621 -6.36 9.23 -7.40
N SER A 622 -7.22 8.49 -8.10
CA SER A 622 -6.85 7.17 -8.62
C SER A 622 -5.69 7.26 -9.62
N GLN A 623 -4.71 6.36 -9.49
CA GLN A 623 -3.59 6.29 -10.44
C GLN A 623 -4.05 5.83 -11.83
N GLU A 624 -3.36 6.32 -12.87
CA GLU A 624 -3.57 5.89 -14.26
C GLU A 624 -3.41 4.37 -14.37
N GLN A 625 -4.37 3.72 -15.03
CA GLN A 625 -4.32 2.29 -15.33
C GLN A 625 -4.09 2.13 -16.83
N THR A 626 -2.96 1.55 -17.21
CA THR A 626 -2.66 1.25 -18.62
C THR A 626 -3.47 0.06 -19.10
N LEU A 627 -4.22 0.22 -20.18
CA LEU A 627 -4.90 -0.83 -20.91
C LEU A 627 -3.94 -1.46 -21.94
N ALA A 628 -4.23 -2.69 -22.35
CA ALA A 628 -3.39 -3.42 -23.31
C ALA A 628 -3.23 -2.70 -24.67
N HIS A 629 -4.14 -1.79 -25.02
CA HIS A 629 -4.09 -1.01 -26.26
C HIS A 629 -3.47 0.40 -26.09
N ASP A 630 -3.03 0.77 -24.88
CA ASP A 630 -2.43 2.09 -24.59
C ASP A 630 -0.96 2.21 -25.04
N GLY A 631 -0.44 1.23 -25.79
CA GLY A 631 0.98 1.13 -26.20
C GLY A 631 1.53 2.32 -27.00
N HIS A 632 0.70 3.29 -27.37
CA HIS A 632 1.13 4.54 -28.01
C HIS A 632 1.72 5.58 -27.05
N SER A 633 1.50 5.47 -25.74
CA SER A 633 1.95 6.48 -24.76
C SER A 633 3.46 6.47 -24.51
N TYR A 634 4.18 5.38 -24.84
CA TYR A 634 5.62 5.25 -24.57
C TYR A 634 6.55 5.58 -25.75
N ALA A 635 6.02 5.80 -26.96
CA ALA A 635 6.85 6.14 -28.13
C ALA A 635 7.13 7.65 -28.29
N ARG A 636 6.59 8.52 -27.41
CA ARG A 636 6.81 9.99 -27.43
C ARG A 636 7.61 10.55 -26.24
N GLY A 637 8.15 9.69 -25.38
CA GLY A 637 8.84 10.09 -24.14
C GLY A 637 10.28 10.59 -24.28
N GLU A 638 10.94 10.51 -25.44
CA GLU A 638 12.33 11.00 -25.62
C GLU A 638 12.44 12.48 -26.05
N ASN A 639 11.40 13.30 -25.82
CA ASN A 639 11.44 14.74 -26.15
C ASN A 639 11.01 15.69 -25.03
N ILE A 640 11.18 15.30 -23.77
CA ILE A 640 11.22 16.27 -22.66
C ILE A 640 12.66 16.32 -22.16
N LYS A 641 13.51 17.04 -22.89
CA LYS A 641 14.68 17.66 -22.27
C LYS A 641 14.14 18.75 -21.37
N VAL A 642 14.27 18.54 -20.07
CA VAL A 642 14.24 19.61 -19.07
C VAL A 642 15.26 20.67 -19.51
N GLN A 643 14.76 21.87 -19.81
CA GLN A 643 15.55 23.10 -19.85
C GLN A 643 15.22 23.91 -18.60
#